data_AF-A0A023EYI9-F1
#
_entry.id   AF-A0A023EYI9-F1
#
_cell.length_a   1.000
_cell.length_b   1.000
_cell.length_c   1.000
_cell.angle_alpha   90.00
_cell.angle_beta   90.00
_cell.angle_gamma   90.00
#
_symmetry.space_group_name_H-M   'P 1'
#
loop_
_entity.id
_entity.type
_entity.pdbx_description
1 polymer ?
#
loop_
_entity_poly.entity_id
_entity_poly.type
_entity_poly.pdbx_seq_one_letter_code
_entity_poly.pdbx_strand_id
1 'polypeptide(L)'
;INPTNERFGLWLLLENLDDNNLITNVGDLNYTIGEQLLIEKNIHPLTAITEPFCDNIMVIKICDREDCEQQLLENKKTLILKKEMCGAFNSYLRGKFSKFVSARHGVKAKLPFCLRNKNTRTQEIINLIGHEKMENIDKKYKNPVAIPYKVELADVNVEALLNGLPDILKQLQIDDFYLLDLDITQDFAGVFNKKEMCHFLTSNYNFCYQGEYVENSYVIVDNDNTVGIDCLTWMSSNSRVKIYNKFVCQMTSPGVNKAIGTHLVDFINCPDARLKETFSSSLAKEHGITRLEVTIYNHKAGDIVDPLGDCLMVLDNNKHYLQNAPLYSVPIATMWTKLTDCLQNSCCLVFNNVLQYVYWGNRHTRKLTGLQIRLTENQEHREKMINYVLSACSFNYLPVNYIEVRESDSDKNNINIVQKCFIKAGQTFFSQSRTLFSTIPEEIKLANMGLVDTKNVQPQVLRKRTNKNSKLIPHPIKEITPLSSAYVLSAKKRKMELDEIEMKKRKIEYLEKTVSIKEEYKFLLDKEEKIKETEEKLKNYFKQNPWKNLSTSGMYKIYAFTVNNKGKYPYVGVLAEIDGCTDVYYVKGFVKNMFLNIFDQIDELKTEGFVVITCNGLAIVHIPTGKPFAEFKTNGISTYNGHTFAKIEDFKFYSNLWKNGVMEEQQSCHIKDMYQFNTIRMGEITVNVKIGQCGRLEQLEEGSEKVVNALKQIKYRNKIRYILQFENMDTLYISNYWFEKEIQDLRIDLNYKLKIKIDKLKTTPSKNKERSVFCV
;
A
#
# COMPACT_ATOMS: atom_id res chain seq x y z
N ILE A 1 1.08 20.60 -13.33
CA ILE A 1 2.52 20.92 -13.14
C ILE A 1 2.90 21.87 -14.25
N ASN A 2 3.17 23.14 -13.95
CA ASN A 2 3.84 24.03 -14.91
C ASN A 2 5.18 23.36 -15.27
N PRO A 3 5.53 23.13 -16.54
CA PRO A 3 6.86 22.64 -16.86
C PRO A 3 7.87 23.60 -16.24
N THR A 4 8.87 23.06 -15.57
CA THR A 4 10.00 23.87 -15.12
C THR A 4 10.62 24.55 -16.35
N ASN A 5 11.10 25.80 -16.22
CA ASN A 5 11.75 26.55 -17.31
C ASN A 5 12.80 25.71 -18.06
N GLU A 6 13.45 24.78 -17.35
CA GLU A 6 14.42 23.83 -17.87
C GLU A 6 13.87 22.86 -18.94
N ARG A 7 12.62 22.38 -18.80
CA ARG A 7 12.01 21.40 -19.73
C ARG A 7 11.64 22.06 -21.06
N PHE A 8 11.17 23.30 -21.03
CA PHE A 8 10.79 24.02 -22.24
C PHE A 8 12.00 24.28 -23.14
N GLY A 9 13.12 24.74 -22.56
CA GLY A 9 14.32 25.00 -23.35
C GLY A 9 14.92 23.74 -23.98
N LEU A 10 14.96 22.62 -23.24
CA LEU A 10 15.38 21.33 -23.78
C LEU A 10 14.54 20.88 -24.97
N TRP A 11 13.22 21.02 -24.85
CA TRP A 11 12.30 20.62 -25.90
C TRP A 11 12.49 21.44 -27.19
N LEU A 12 12.63 22.76 -27.07
CA LEU A 12 12.91 23.65 -28.21
C LEU A 12 14.20 23.25 -28.95
N LEU A 13 15.26 22.96 -28.19
CA LEU A 13 16.56 22.54 -28.73
C LEU A 13 16.46 21.18 -29.43
N LEU A 14 15.66 20.25 -28.89
CA LEU A 14 15.43 18.94 -29.49
C LEU A 14 14.57 19.01 -30.76
N GLU A 15 13.54 19.85 -30.81
CA GLU A 15 12.74 20.03 -32.04
C GLU A 15 13.60 20.57 -33.18
N ASN A 16 14.57 21.44 -32.88
CA ASN A 16 15.43 22.06 -33.90
C ASN A 16 16.75 21.30 -34.15
N LEU A 17 16.92 20.11 -33.58
CA LEU A 17 18.10 19.27 -33.80
C LEU A 17 18.11 18.66 -35.21
N ASP A 18 16.94 18.34 -35.77
CA ASP A 18 16.83 17.62 -37.04
C ASP A 18 16.57 18.54 -38.26
N ASP A 19 15.80 19.62 -38.08
CA ASP A 19 15.24 20.38 -39.22
C ASP A 19 15.99 21.68 -39.55
N ASN A 20 16.62 22.34 -38.58
CA ASN A 20 17.12 23.73 -38.74
C ASN A 20 18.61 23.90 -38.48
N ASN A 21 19.36 22.82 -38.26
CA ASN A 21 20.80 22.86 -37.96
C ASN A 21 21.15 23.91 -36.88
N LEU A 22 20.32 24.06 -35.84
CA LEU A 22 20.65 24.97 -34.74
C LEU A 22 21.80 24.43 -33.88
N ILE A 23 21.88 23.11 -33.80
CA ILE A 23 22.85 22.34 -33.04
C ILE A 23 23.37 21.23 -33.96
N THR A 24 24.67 20.97 -33.92
CA THR A 24 25.25 19.85 -34.67
C THR A 24 24.69 18.52 -34.15
N ASN A 25 24.10 17.71 -35.05
CA ASN A 25 23.78 16.31 -34.77
C ASN A 25 25.02 15.43 -34.99
N VAL A 26 25.37 14.63 -33.98
CA VAL A 26 26.50 13.68 -34.02
C VAL A 26 26.03 12.22 -33.99
N GLY A 27 24.72 11.98 -34.07
CA GLY A 27 24.12 10.66 -33.90
C GLY A 27 24.47 9.63 -34.98
N ASP A 28 24.95 10.07 -36.15
CA ASP A 28 25.29 9.19 -37.28
C ASP A 28 26.79 9.18 -37.60
N LEU A 29 27.60 9.77 -36.71
CA LEU A 29 29.03 9.85 -36.92
C LEU A 29 29.65 8.45 -36.87
N ASN A 30 30.21 8.01 -38.00
CA ASN A 30 30.91 6.73 -38.06
C ASN A 30 32.41 6.92 -37.73
N TYR A 31 32.79 6.47 -36.55
CA TYR A 31 34.17 6.56 -36.05
C TYR A 31 35.16 5.58 -36.72
N THR A 32 34.66 4.57 -37.43
CA THR A 32 35.48 3.49 -38.02
C THR A 32 35.92 3.74 -39.46
N ILE A 33 35.38 4.78 -40.12
CA ILE A 33 35.71 5.09 -41.52
C ILE A 33 37.21 5.36 -41.69
N GLY A 34 37.85 4.64 -42.61
CA GLY A 34 39.27 4.79 -42.93
C GLY A 34 40.23 4.18 -41.91
N GLU A 35 39.71 3.50 -40.88
CA GLU A 35 40.51 2.85 -39.85
C GLU A 35 40.76 1.38 -40.19
N GLN A 36 41.86 0.84 -39.66
CA GLN A 36 42.23 -0.57 -39.83
C GLN A 36 41.60 -1.44 -38.75
N LEU A 37 41.34 -2.70 -39.09
CA LEU A 37 40.94 -3.71 -38.12
C LEU A 37 42.11 -4.01 -37.15
N LEU A 38 41.79 -4.41 -35.91
CA LEU A 38 42.81 -4.81 -34.93
C LEU A 38 43.65 -6.00 -35.43
N ILE A 39 43.00 -6.96 -36.10
CA ILE A 39 43.66 -8.15 -36.65
C ILE A 39 44.72 -7.76 -37.67
N GLU A 40 44.46 -6.75 -38.49
CA GLU A 40 45.42 -6.24 -39.50
C GLU A 40 46.66 -5.61 -38.85
N LYS A 41 46.55 -5.18 -37.59
CA LYS A 41 47.66 -4.65 -36.78
C LYS A 41 48.34 -5.72 -35.92
N ASN A 42 48.04 -7.01 -36.12
CA ASN A 42 48.49 -8.12 -35.27
C ASN A 42 48.09 -7.94 -33.79
N ILE A 43 46.98 -7.25 -33.53
CA ILE A 43 46.40 -7.12 -32.19
C ILE A 43 45.21 -8.06 -32.12
N HIS A 44 45.19 -8.95 -31.13
CA HIS A 44 44.05 -9.82 -30.92
C HIS A 44 42.80 -8.98 -30.60
N PRO A 45 41.67 -9.19 -31.33
CA PRO A 45 40.38 -8.68 -30.91
C PRO A 45 40.10 -9.10 -29.47
N LEU A 46 39.47 -8.23 -28.69
CA LEU A 46 39.25 -8.44 -27.25
C LEU A 46 40.52 -8.52 -26.39
N THR A 47 41.59 -7.82 -26.78
CA THR A 47 42.67 -7.54 -25.81
C THR A 47 42.07 -6.76 -24.63
N ALA A 48 42.01 -7.41 -23.47
CA ALA A 48 41.38 -6.85 -22.27
C ALA A 48 42.17 -5.64 -21.76
N ILE A 49 41.45 -4.55 -21.48
CA ILE A 49 42.00 -3.37 -20.80
C ILE A 49 41.85 -3.52 -19.28
N THR A 50 40.75 -4.15 -18.85
CA THR A 50 40.45 -4.38 -17.44
C THR A 50 40.13 -5.85 -17.17
N GLU A 51 40.33 -6.27 -15.92
CA GLU A 51 39.71 -7.49 -15.40
C GLU A 51 38.18 -7.32 -15.31
N PRO A 52 37.38 -8.41 -15.36
CA PRO A 52 35.93 -8.33 -15.12
C PRO A 52 35.62 -7.71 -13.74
N PHE A 53 34.66 -6.78 -13.74
CA PHE A 53 34.21 -6.09 -12.52
C PHE A 53 32.68 -5.99 -12.47
N CYS A 54 32.14 -5.82 -11.27
CA CYS A 54 30.70 -5.66 -11.07
C CYS A 54 30.34 -4.18 -10.95
N ASP A 55 29.58 -3.61 -11.88
CA ASP A 55 29.16 -2.21 -11.82
C ASP A 55 28.09 -1.99 -10.72
N ASN A 56 27.09 -2.88 -10.68
CA ASN A 56 26.04 -2.82 -9.69
C ASN A 56 25.31 -4.14 -9.48
N ILE A 57 24.72 -4.25 -8.29
CA ILE A 57 23.75 -5.28 -7.95
C ILE A 57 22.40 -4.65 -7.69
N MET A 58 21.33 -5.28 -8.20
CA MET A 58 19.97 -4.97 -7.77
C MET A 58 19.48 -6.01 -6.80
N VAL A 59 19.03 -5.56 -5.62
CA VAL A 59 18.33 -6.40 -4.64
C VAL A 59 16.91 -5.89 -4.44
N ILE A 60 15.98 -6.78 -4.11
CA ILE A 60 14.60 -6.42 -3.78
C ILE A 60 14.35 -6.74 -2.32
N LYS A 61 13.88 -5.74 -1.56
CA LYS A 61 13.31 -5.93 -0.23
C LYS A 61 11.81 -6.14 -0.33
N ILE A 62 11.29 -7.16 0.36
CA ILE A 62 9.86 -7.30 0.63
C ILE A 62 9.51 -6.73 2.00
N CYS A 63 8.49 -5.88 2.06
CA CYS A 63 7.97 -5.29 3.30
C CYS A 63 6.45 -5.09 3.22
N ASP A 64 5.83 -4.57 4.29
CA ASP A 64 4.40 -4.25 4.24
C ASP A 64 4.16 -2.90 3.56
N ARG A 65 2.95 -2.71 3.04
CA ARG A 65 2.52 -1.44 2.45
C ARG A 65 2.50 -0.31 3.49
N GLU A 66 2.30 -0.64 4.76
CA GLU A 66 2.32 0.33 5.86
C GLU A 66 3.70 1.00 6.04
N ASP A 67 4.78 0.38 5.56
CA ASP A 67 6.13 0.95 5.53
C ASP A 67 6.31 1.99 4.40
N CYS A 68 5.33 2.09 3.50
CA CYS A 68 5.31 3.04 2.40
C CYS A 68 4.27 4.14 2.64
N GLU A 69 4.52 5.30 2.07
CA GLU A 69 3.57 6.40 1.93
C GLU A 69 3.12 6.52 0.47
N GLN A 70 1.92 7.05 0.25
CA GLN A 70 1.46 7.39 -1.09
C GLN A 70 1.89 8.81 -1.41
N GLN A 71 2.62 8.97 -2.52
CA GLN A 71 2.93 10.28 -3.08
C GLN A 71 2.41 10.36 -4.52
N LEU A 72 1.87 11.52 -4.87
CA LEU A 72 1.55 11.85 -6.25
C LEU A 72 2.81 12.33 -6.96
N LEU A 73 3.40 11.47 -7.81
CA LEU A 73 4.45 11.85 -8.76
C LEU A 73 3.88 11.80 -10.18
N GLU A 74 4.08 12.88 -10.95
CA GLU A 74 3.75 12.94 -12.39
C GLU A 74 2.31 12.44 -12.71
N ASN A 75 1.35 12.80 -11.86
CA ASN A 75 -0.08 12.43 -11.97
C ASN A 75 -0.37 10.92 -11.85
N LYS A 76 0.51 10.13 -11.23
CA LYS A 76 0.25 8.75 -10.82
C LYS A 76 0.41 8.63 -9.30
N LYS A 77 -0.50 7.90 -8.64
CA LYS A 77 -0.31 7.48 -7.25
C LYS A 77 0.85 6.49 -7.23
N THR A 78 2.00 6.94 -6.77
CA THR A 78 3.19 6.11 -6.59
C THR A 78 3.38 5.83 -5.11
N LEU A 79 3.77 4.60 -4.79
CA LEU A 79 4.25 4.28 -3.47
C LEU A 79 5.67 4.80 -3.34
N ILE A 80 6.00 5.32 -2.16
CA ILE A 80 7.34 5.72 -1.79
C ILE A 80 7.63 5.18 -0.41
N LEU A 81 8.82 4.66 -0.21
CA LEU A 81 9.24 4.13 1.08
C LEU A 81 9.37 5.29 2.08
N LYS A 82 8.83 5.11 3.30
CA LYS A 82 9.00 6.08 4.39
C LYS A 82 10.46 6.41 4.60
N LYS A 83 10.78 7.69 4.86
CA LYS A 83 12.17 8.17 4.96
C LYS A 83 12.99 7.39 5.99
N GLU A 84 12.39 7.07 7.13
CA GLU A 84 13.00 6.30 8.21
C GLU A 84 13.35 4.88 7.76
N MET A 85 12.40 4.18 7.14
CA MET A 85 12.60 2.83 6.59
C MET A 85 13.65 2.83 5.47
N CYS A 86 13.63 3.83 4.61
CA CYS A 86 14.63 4.02 3.56
C CYS A 86 16.03 4.20 4.16
N GLY A 87 16.16 5.02 5.21
CA GLY A 87 17.42 5.22 5.94
C GLY A 87 17.93 3.93 6.59
N ALA A 88 17.04 3.18 7.24
CA ALA A 88 17.37 1.92 7.90
C ALA A 88 17.83 0.85 6.90
N PHE A 89 17.06 0.61 5.84
CA PHE A 89 17.41 -0.39 4.82
C PHE A 89 18.67 -0.01 4.04
N ASN A 90 18.86 1.26 3.70
CA ASN A 90 20.10 1.73 3.09
C ASN A 90 21.32 1.45 3.99
N SER A 91 21.21 1.75 5.29
CA SER A 91 22.29 1.53 6.25
C SER A 91 22.59 0.04 6.44
N TYR A 92 21.55 -0.79 6.48
CA TYR A 92 21.69 -2.24 6.55
C TYR A 92 22.43 -2.80 5.32
N LEU A 93 22.02 -2.42 4.10
CA LEU A 93 22.71 -2.84 2.87
C LEU A 93 24.16 -2.34 2.83
N ARG A 94 24.42 -1.08 3.20
CA ARG A 94 25.79 -0.54 3.33
C ARG A 94 26.64 -1.36 4.30
N GLY A 95 26.05 -1.81 5.41
CA GLY A 95 26.69 -2.69 6.39
C GLY A 95 27.05 -4.05 5.79
N LYS A 96 26.11 -4.69 5.08
CA LYS A 96 26.33 -5.99 4.43
C LYS A 96 27.40 -5.96 3.35
N PHE A 97 27.43 -4.89 2.56
CA PHE A 97 28.42 -4.68 1.51
C PHE A 97 29.62 -3.83 1.96
N SER A 98 29.84 -3.66 3.28
CA SER A 98 30.85 -2.72 3.83
C SER A 98 32.29 -3.04 3.45
N LYS A 99 32.57 -4.29 3.06
CA LYS A 99 33.85 -4.75 2.52
C LYS A 99 34.17 -4.12 1.15
N PHE A 100 33.15 -3.65 0.44
CA PHE A 100 33.27 -3.00 -0.86
C PHE A 100 33.13 -1.49 -0.69
N VAL A 101 34.21 -0.74 -0.96
CA VAL A 101 34.32 0.69 -0.63
C VAL A 101 33.24 1.54 -1.31
N SER A 102 32.93 1.24 -2.58
CA SER A 102 31.91 1.93 -3.38
C SER A 102 30.49 1.79 -2.79
N ALA A 103 30.20 0.68 -2.12
CA ALA A 103 28.89 0.44 -1.51
C ALA A 103 28.58 1.37 -0.33
N ARG A 104 29.59 1.97 0.33
CA ARG A 104 29.40 2.82 1.52
C ARG A 104 28.49 4.04 1.27
N HIS A 105 28.48 4.55 0.03
CA HIS A 105 27.64 5.70 -0.38
C HIS A 105 26.73 5.38 -1.59
N GLY A 106 26.92 4.21 -2.21
CA GLY A 106 26.31 3.82 -3.49
C GLY A 106 24.95 3.12 -3.43
N VAL A 107 24.29 3.05 -2.27
CA VAL A 107 22.98 2.39 -2.14
C VAL A 107 21.82 3.37 -2.38
N LYS A 108 20.95 3.06 -3.34
CA LYS A 108 19.80 3.88 -3.74
C LYS A 108 18.53 3.05 -3.91
N ALA A 109 17.49 3.37 -3.15
CA ALA A 109 16.15 2.81 -3.32
C ALA A 109 15.51 3.31 -4.63
N LYS A 110 14.75 2.44 -5.30
CA LYS A 110 13.87 2.76 -6.42
C LYS A 110 12.41 2.78 -5.95
N LEU A 111 11.50 3.20 -6.83
CA LEU A 111 10.07 3.26 -6.52
C LEU A 111 9.50 1.87 -6.16
N PRO A 112 8.89 1.73 -4.96
CA PRO A 112 8.16 0.53 -4.56
C PRO A 112 6.97 0.19 -5.48
N PHE A 113 6.60 -1.09 -5.52
CA PHE A 113 5.38 -1.56 -6.18
C PHE A 113 4.71 -2.73 -5.44
N CYS A 114 3.38 -2.79 -5.48
CA CYS A 114 2.62 -3.85 -4.83
C CYS A 114 2.78 -5.19 -5.55
N LEU A 115 3.07 -6.25 -4.80
CA LEU A 115 3.12 -7.62 -5.33
C LEU A 115 1.75 -8.24 -5.60
N ARG A 116 0.66 -7.58 -5.22
CA ARG A 116 -0.70 -8.00 -5.60
C ARG A 116 -1.13 -7.51 -6.99
N ASN A 117 -0.34 -6.63 -7.62
CA ASN A 117 -0.64 -6.16 -8.96
C ASN A 117 -0.26 -7.24 -9.97
N LYS A 118 -1.21 -7.75 -10.76
CA LYS A 118 -0.96 -8.77 -11.80
C LYS A 118 -0.28 -8.19 -13.05
N ASN A 119 0.95 -7.70 -12.91
CA ASN A 119 1.77 -7.25 -14.04
C ASN A 119 3.01 -8.14 -14.19
N THR A 120 3.67 -8.05 -15.34
CA THR A 120 4.87 -8.85 -15.68
C THR A 120 5.94 -8.77 -14.59
N ARG A 121 6.22 -7.56 -14.09
CA ARG A 121 7.24 -7.32 -13.07
C ARG A 121 6.94 -8.02 -11.75
N THR A 122 5.66 -8.07 -11.34
CA THR A 122 5.25 -8.84 -10.16
C THR A 122 5.50 -10.33 -10.36
N GLN A 123 5.16 -10.87 -11.53
CA GLN A 123 5.37 -12.28 -11.83
C GLN A 123 6.87 -12.64 -11.80
N GLU A 124 7.73 -11.76 -12.32
CA GLU A 124 9.19 -11.89 -12.22
C GLU A 124 9.63 -12.00 -10.75
N ILE A 125 9.09 -11.15 -9.86
CA ILE A 125 9.47 -11.21 -8.44
C ILE A 125 8.94 -12.47 -7.76
N ILE A 126 7.72 -12.90 -8.09
CA ILE A 126 7.16 -14.15 -7.56
C ILE A 126 8.01 -15.35 -7.99
N ASN A 127 8.42 -15.39 -9.26
CA ASN A 127 9.31 -16.45 -9.76
C ASN A 127 10.67 -16.44 -9.04
N LEU A 128 11.24 -15.25 -8.80
CA LEU A 128 12.49 -15.09 -8.06
C LEU A 128 12.40 -15.60 -6.61
N ILE A 129 11.30 -15.30 -5.93
CA ILE A 129 11.09 -15.70 -4.53
C ILE A 129 10.81 -17.21 -4.45
N GLY A 130 10.08 -17.75 -5.43
CA GLY A 130 9.55 -19.11 -5.43
C GLY A 130 8.20 -19.20 -4.73
N HIS A 131 7.31 -20.04 -5.25
CA HIS A 131 5.91 -20.15 -4.79
C HIS A 131 5.79 -20.49 -3.30
N GLU A 132 6.55 -21.46 -2.79
CA GLU A 132 6.51 -21.86 -1.37
C GLU A 132 6.94 -20.73 -0.42
N LYS A 133 7.96 -19.95 -0.80
CA LYS A 133 8.42 -18.80 -0.01
C LYS A 133 7.45 -17.63 -0.12
N MET A 134 6.76 -17.50 -1.24
CA MET A 134 5.73 -16.48 -1.41
C MET A 134 4.54 -16.69 -0.48
N GLU A 135 4.13 -17.94 -0.22
CA GLU A 135 3.09 -18.23 0.79
C GLU A 135 3.50 -17.76 2.20
N ASN A 136 4.77 -17.93 2.55
CA ASN A 136 5.29 -17.45 3.83
C ASN A 136 5.32 -15.92 3.90
N ILE A 137 5.64 -15.25 2.78
CA ILE A 137 5.55 -13.79 2.65
C ILE A 137 4.13 -13.30 2.80
N ASP A 138 3.14 -13.96 2.17
CA ASP A 138 1.72 -13.59 2.27
C ASP A 138 1.15 -13.82 3.68
N LYS A 139 1.69 -14.78 4.44
CA LYS A 139 1.39 -14.97 5.87
C LYS A 139 2.03 -13.91 6.76
N LYS A 140 3.27 -13.51 6.44
CA LYS A 140 4.07 -12.55 7.21
C LYS A 140 3.63 -11.09 7.00
N TYR A 141 3.28 -10.74 5.77
CA TYR A 141 2.94 -9.37 5.35
C TYR A 141 1.49 -9.28 4.89
N LYS A 142 0.74 -8.34 5.46
CA LYS A 142 -0.68 -8.14 5.16
C LYS A 142 -0.89 -7.61 3.73
N ASN A 143 -0.01 -6.74 3.26
CA ASN A 143 0.00 -6.20 1.91
C ASN A 143 1.45 -6.11 1.38
N PRO A 144 2.00 -7.19 0.80
CA PRO A 144 3.42 -7.22 0.42
C PRO A 144 3.74 -6.22 -0.71
N VAL A 145 4.81 -5.47 -0.49
CA VAL A 145 5.38 -4.50 -1.42
C VAL A 145 6.83 -4.87 -1.70
N ALA A 146 7.24 -4.78 -2.96
CA ALA A 146 8.63 -4.97 -3.39
C ALA A 146 9.32 -3.61 -3.58
N ILE A 147 10.51 -3.48 -3.01
CA ILE A 147 11.34 -2.28 -3.07
C ILE A 147 12.69 -2.64 -3.71
N PRO A 148 12.94 -2.24 -4.97
CA PRO A 148 14.23 -2.45 -5.59
C PRO A 148 15.28 -1.48 -5.03
N TYR A 149 16.47 -1.98 -4.76
CA TYR A 149 17.65 -1.23 -4.35
C TYR A 149 18.75 -1.45 -5.36
N LYS A 150 19.34 -0.35 -5.82
CA LYS A 150 20.61 -0.38 -6.55
C LYS A 150 21.75 -0.25 -5.55
N VAL A 151 22.63 -1.24 -5.50
CA VAL A 151 23.90 -1.20 -4.77
C VAL A 151 24.99 -0.97 -5.80
N GLU A 152 25.56 0.24 -5.82
CA GLU A 152 26.71 0.55 -6.67
C GLU A 152 27.95 -0.17 -6.12
N LEU A 153 28.56 -1.00 -6.97
CA LEU A 153 29.77 -1.76 -6.68
C LEU A 153 30.90 -1.40 -7.64
N ALA A 154 30.83 -0.20 -8.24
CA ALA A 154 31.88 0.35 -9.10
C ALA A 154 33.26 0.03 -8.52
N ASP A 155 34.14 -0.53 -9.34
CA ASP A 155 35.50 -0.98 -9.03
C ASP A 155 35.67 -2.34 -8.31
N VAL A 156 34.61 -3.08 -7.99
CA VAL A 156 34.75 -4.40 -7.36
C VAL A 156 35.10 -5.46 -8.41
N ASN A 157 36.30 -6.04 -8.31
CA ASN A 157 36.70 -7.22 -9.09
C ASN A 157 35.69 -8.37 -8.87
N VAL A 158 35.30 -9.04 -9.96
CA VAL A 158 34.28 -10.09 -9.92
C VAL A 158 34.68 -11.26 -9.02
N GLU A 159 35.93 -11.72 -9.06
CA GLU A 159 36.42 -12.80 -8.19
C GLU A 159 36.33 -12.44 -6.71
N ALA A 160 36.72 -11.21 -6.35
CA ALA A 160 36.57 -10.72 -4.99
C ALA A 160 35.10 -10.66 -4.54
N LEU A 161 34.18 -10.30 -5.45
CA LEU A 161 32.75 -10.34 -5.20
C LEU A 161 32.25 -11.79 -5.04
N LEU A 162 32.64 -12.69 -5.94
CA LEU A 162 32.26 -14.10 -5.96
C LEU A 162 32.59 -14.80 -4.65
N ASN A 163 33.75 -14.48 -4.05
CA ASN A 163 34.16 -15.06 -2.78
C ASN A 163 33.30 -14.64 -1.58
N GLY A 164 32.67 -13.46 -1.62
CA GLY A 164 31.91 -12.91 -0.49
C GLY A 164 30.39 -12.89 -0.68
N LEU A 165 29.93 -12.83 -1.93
CA LEU A 165 28.52 -12.59 -2.26
C LEU A 165 27.59 -13.72 -1.81
N PRO A 166 27.92 -15.02 -1.95
CA PRO A 166 27.02 -16.11 -1.52
C PRO A 166 26.58 -15.99 -0.06
N ASP A 167 27.51 -15.67 0.85
CA ASP A 167 27.20 -15.51 2.27
C ASP A 167 26.38 -14.24 2.55
N ILE A 168 26.67 -13.15 1.84
CA ILE A 168 25.86 -11.94 1.90
C ILE A 168 24.42 -12.24 1.45
N LEU A 169 24.24 -12.94 0.33
CA LEU A 169 22.93 -13.28 -0.21
C LEU A 169 22.12 -14.19 0.73
N LYS A 170 22.77 -15.19 1.35
CA LYS A 170 22.12 -16.03 2.38
C LYS A 170 21.60 -15.20 3.54
N GLN A 171 22.39 -14.25 4.03
CA GLN A 171 21.97 -13.36 5.13
C GLN A 171 20.85 -12.39 4.69
N LEU A 172 20.97 -11.82 3.49
CA LEU A 172 19.95 -10.95 2.91
C LEU A 172 18.61 -11.69 2.77
N GLN A 173 18.63 -12.95 2.37
CA GLN A 173 17.42 -13.75 2.20
C GLN A 173 16.66 -13.98 3.51
N ILE A 174 17.37 -14.15 4.64
CA ILE A 174 16.76 -14.25 5.98
C ILE A 174 15.94 -12.98 6.29
N ASP A 175 16.42 -11.82 5.82
CA ASP A 175 15.80 -10.52 6.03
C ASP A 175 14.89 -10.09 4.86
N ASP A 176 14.41 -11.05 4.06
CA ASP A 176 13.55 -10.89 2.86
C ASP A 176 14.12 -9.93 1.80
N PHE A 177 15.44 -9.92 1.63
CA PHE A 177 16.11 -9.33 0.48
C PHE A 177 16.49 -10.42 -0.53
N TYR A 178 16.18 -10.20 -1.81
CA TYR A 178 16.41 -11.15 -2.90
C TYR A 178 17.24 -10.50 -4.02
N LEU A 179 18.22 -11.22 -4.57
CA LEU A 179 19.03 -10.74 -5.68
C LEU A 179 18.21 -10.75 -6.97
N LEU A 180 17.93 -9.58 -7.53
CA LEU A 180 17.15 -9.44 -8.76
C LEU A 180 18.02 -9.60 -10.00
N ASP A 181 19.09 -8.80 -10.06
CA ASP A 181 20.02 -8.77 -11.18
C ASP A 181 21.42 -8.34 -10.73
N LEU A 182 22.41 -8.67 -11.57
CA LEU A 182 23.83 -8.40 -11.39
C LEU A 182 24.40 -7.95 -12.74
N ASP A 183 25.10 -6.80 -12.74
CA ASP A 183 25.78 -6.26 -13.93
C ASP A 183 27.29 -6.52 -13.82
N ILE A 184 27.81 -7.36 -14.71
CA ILE A 184 29.25 -7.60 -14.89
C ILE A 184 29.73 -6.90 -16.15
N THR A 185 30.87 -6.23 -16.03
CA THR A 185 31.44 -5.39 -17.08
C THR A 185 32.91 -5.74 -17.30
N GLN A 186 33.35 -5.65 -18.55
CA GLN A 186 34.76 -5.69 -18.92
C GLN A 186 35.04 -4.74 -20.09
N ASP A 187 36.19 -4.07 -20.06
CA ASP A 187 36.64 -3.18 -21.13
C ASP A 187 37.67 -3.87 -22.03
N PHE A 188 37.52 -3.68 -23.34
CA PHE A 188 38.40 -4.24 -24.38
C PHE A 188 38.91 -3.15 -25.32
N ALA A 189 40.10 -3.36 -25.86
CA ALA A 189 40.66 -2.51 -26.91
C ALA A 189 39.86 -2.65 -28.21
N GLY A 190 39.69 -1.53 -28.92
CA GLY A 190 39.03 -1.48 -30.22
C GLY A 190 37.65 -0.83 -30.19
N VAL A 191 37.15 -0.49 -31.38
CA VAL A 191 35.84 0.11 -31.61
C VAL A 191 35.09 -0.71 -32.66
N PHE A 192 33.82 -0.99 -32.44
CA PHE A 192 32.98 -1.68 -33.42
C PHE A 192 32.10 -0.71 -34.20
N ASN A 193 31.69 -1.13 -35.40
CA ASN A 193 30.56 -0.55 -36.12
C ASN A 193 29.32 -1.44 -35.88
N LYS A 194 28.21 -0.88 -35.37
CA LYS A 194 27.03 -1.68 -35.02
C LYS A 194 26.44 -2.44 -36.21
N LYS A 195 26.36 -1.83 -37.39
CA LYS A 195 25.79 -2.49 -38.58
C LYS A 195 26.62 -3.70 -38.99
N GLU A 196 27.93 -3.53 -39.05
CA GLU A 196 28.86 -4.63 -39.38
C GLU A 196 28.87 -5.71 -38.30
N MET A 197 28.83 -5.33 -37.03
CA MET A 197 28.75 -6.27 -35.92
C MET A 197 27.44 -7.08 -35.94
N CYS A 198 26.28 -6.45 -36.18
CA CYS A 198 25.02 -7.17 -36.33
C CYS A 198 25.08 -8.17 -37.49
N HIS A 199 25.63 -7.75 -38.63
CA HIS A 199 25.80 -8.64 -39.78
C HIS A 199 26.74 -9.81 -39.47
N PHE A 200 27.86 -9.56 -38.79
CA PHE A 200 28.79 -10.58 -38.35
C PHE A 200 28.12 -11.58 -37.40
N LEU A 201 27.40 -11.11 -36.38
CA LEU A 201 26.72 -11.98 -35.42
C LEU A 201 25.62 -12.84 -36.06
N THR A 202 24.80 -12.25 -36.92
CA THR A 202 23.70 -12.96 -37.62
C THR A 202 24.19 -13.91 -38.71
N SER A 203 25.36 -13.67 -39.30
CA SER A 203 25.90 -14.53 -40.36
C SER A 203 26.73 -15.70 -39.82
N ASN A 204 27.31 -15.58 -38.62
CA ASN A 204 28.25 -16.57 -38.07
C ASN A 204 27.73 -17.29 -36.83
N TYR A 205 26.70 -16.76 -36.16
CA TYR A 205 26.17 -17.30 -34.91
C TYR A 205 24.63 -17.29 -34.92
N ASN A 206 23.99 -17.93 -33.93
CA ASN A 206 22.54 -18.02 -33.82
C ASN A 206 21.89 -16.73 -33.27
N PHE A 207 22.12 -15.61 -33.95
CA PHE A 207 21.54 -14.31 -33.64
C PHE A 207 20.43 -13.99 -34.65
N CYS A 208 19.35 -13.35 -34.18
CA CYS A 208 18.29 -12.83 -35.03
C CYS A 208 17.87 -11.43 -34.60
N TYR A 209 17.16 -10.71 -35.46
CA TYR A 209 16.60 -9.41 -35.09
C TYR A 209 15.30 -9.56 -34.30
N GLN A 210 15.02 -8.58 -33.45
CA GLN A 210 13.74 -8.50 -32.74
C GLN A 210 12.57 -8.57 -33.72
N GLY A 211 11.66 -9.52 -33.48
CA GLY A 211 10.51 -9.81 -34.36
C GLY A 211 10.70 -11.06 -35.22
N GLU A 212 11.93 -11.51 -35.43
CA GLU A 212 12.28 -12.75 -36.10
C GLU A 212 12.38 -13.86 -35.03
N TYR A 213 11.24 -14.43 -34.59
CA TYR A 213 11.30 -15.45 -33.55
C TYR A 213 11.95 -16.73 -34.09
N VAL A 214 13.10 -17.08 -33.50
CA VAL A 214 13.77 -18.38 -33.68
C VAL A 214 13.98 -18.96 -32.29
N GLU A 215 13.61 -20.21 -32.09
CA GLU A 215 13.79 -20.87 -30.79
C GLU A 215 15.28 -20.92 -30.41
N ASN A 216 15.61 -20.59 -29.16
CA ASN A 216 16.99 -20.56 -28.62
C ASN A 216 17.96 -19.59 -29.31
N SER A 217 17.48 -18.58 -30.05
CA SER A 217 18.34 -17.54 -30.62
C SER A 217 18.67 -16.42 -29.63
N TYR A 218 19.79 -15.74 -29.89
CA TYR A 218 20.09 -14.45 -29.28
C TYR A 218 19.38 -13.34 -30.05
N VAL A 219 18.54 -12.58 -29.37
CA VAL A 219 17.69 -11.57 -30.02
C VAL A 219 18.34 -10.21 -29.94
N ILE A 220 18.79 -9.67 -31.07
CA ILE A 220 19.27 -8.29 -31.19
C ILE A 220 18.09 -7.34 -31.01
N VAL A 221 18.20 -6.44 -30.04
CA VAL A 221 17.14 -5.50 -29.68
C VAL A 221 17.23 -4.25 -30.57
N ASP A 222 16.11 -3.85 -31.18
CA ASP A 222 16.01 -2.56 -31.85
C ASP A 222 15.79 -1.45 -30.82
N ASN A 223 16.87 -0.77 -30.46
CA ASN A 223 16.88 0.27 -29.43
C ASN A 223 17.75 1.49 -29.78
N ASP A 224 18.02 1.73 -31.06
CA ASP A 224 18.84 2.88 -31.52
C ASP A 224 18.31 4.21 -30.98
N ASN A 225 16.98 4.37 -30.96
CA ASN A 225 16.30 5.56 -30.43
C ASN A 225 16.48 5.77 -28.90
N THR A 226 17.03 4.80 -28.19
CA THR A 226 17.24 4.86 -26.74
C THR A 226 18.71 4.90 -26.35
N VAL A 227 19.53 4.06 -27.00
CA VAL A 227 20.96 3.88 -26.65
C VAL A 227 21.93 4.43 -27.69
N GLY A 228 21.45 4.77 -28.88
CA GLY A 228 22.26 5.25 -30.00
C GLY A 228 22.87 4.11 -30.81
N ILE A 229 23.39 4.45 -32.00
CA ILE A 229 23.96 3.48 -32.95
C ILE A 229 25.31 2.93 -32.49
N ASP A 230 25.94 3.53 -31.49
CA ASP A 230 27.23 3.08 -30.92
C ASP A 230 27.07 2.06 -29.79
N CYS A 231 25.85 1.58 -29.56
CA CYS A 231 25.51 0.58 -28.57
C CYS A 231 24.67 -0.54 -29.19
N LEU A 232 25.14 -1.77 -29.07
CA LEU A 232 24.44 -2.98 -29.50
C LEU A 232 23.96 -3.73 -28.26
N THR A 233 22.69 -4.13 -28.25
CA THR A 233 22.08 -4.90 -27.15
C THR A 233 21.46 -6.17 -27.72
N TRP A 234 21.66 -7.30 -27.04
CA TRP A 234 20.93 -8.53 -27.31
C TRP A 234 20.44 -9.19 -26.03
N MET A 235 19.35 -9.95 -26.17
CA MET A 235 18.75 -10.74 -25.10
C MET A 235 19.03 -12.21 -25.33
N SER A 236 19.30 -12.94 -24.24
CA SER A 236 19.23 -14.39 -24.18
C SER A 236 18.07 -14.81 -23.25
N SER A 237 17.93 -16.11 -22.97
CA SER A 237 16.90 -16.65 -22.08
C SER A 237 16.91 -16.01 -20.68
N ASN A 238 18.08 -15.83 -20.08
CA ASN A 238 18.24 -15.29 -18.71
C ASN A 238 19.18 -14.08 -18.61
N SER A 239 19.74 -13.58 -19.73
CA SER A 239 20.68 -12.46 -19.71
C SER A 239 20.35 -11.38 -20.74
N ARG A 240 20.86 -10.18 -20.46
CA ARG A 240 20.96 -9.09 -21.43
C ARG A 240 22.43 -8.74 -21.57
N VAL A 241 22.91 -8.67 -22.80
CA VAL A 241 24.28 -8.28 -23.09
C VAL A 241 24.27 -7.00 -23.89
N LYS A 242 25.22 -6.10 -23.58
CA LYS A 242 25.46 -4.88 -24.33
C LYS A 242 26.92 -4.76 -24.66
N ILE A 243 27.22 -4.32 -25.88
CA ILE A 243 28.51 -3.72 -26.19
C ILE A 243 28.32 -2.29 -26.63
N TYR A 244 29.23 -1.40 -26.21
CA TYR A 244 29.18 -0.01 -26.63
C TYR A 244 30.55 0.65 -26.66
N ASN A 245 30.71 1.63 -27.54
CA ASN A 245 31.92 2.46 -27.57
C ASN A 245 31.93 3.39 -26.35
N LYS A 246 32.86 3.14 -25.43
CA LYS A 246 32.87 3.82 -24.13
C LYS A 246 33.14 5.32 -24.27
N PHE A 247 34.05 5.72 -25.15
CA PHE A 247 34.36 7.13 -25.39
C PHE A 247 33.14 7.85 -25.99
N VAL A 248 32.53 7.29 -27.03
CA VAL A 248 31.39 7.92 -27.71
C VAL A 248 30.19 8.04 -26.78
N CYS A 249 29.90 7.01 -25.98
CA CYS A 249 28.84 7.08 -24.98
C CYS A 249 29.11 8.17 -23.92
N GLN A 250 30.37 8.40 -23.51
CA GLN A 250 30.70 9.50 -22.59
C GLN A 250 30.48 10.87 -23.24
N MET A 251 30.75 11.01 -24.55
CA MET A 251 30.61 12.29 -25.26
C MET A 251 29.17 12.62 -25.68
N THR A 252 28.33 11.60 -25.89
CA THR A 252 26.99 11.75 -26.49
C THR A 252 25.83 11.35 -25.58
N SER A 253 26.10 10.56 -24.54
CA SER A 253 25.06 10.06 -23.64
C SER A 253 25.33 10.47 -22.21
N PRO A 254 24.85 11.65 -21.77
CA PRO A 254 25.01 12.02 -20.39
C PRO A 254 24.31 11.03 -19.47
N GLY A 255 25.10 10.37 -18.61
CA GLY A 255 24.63 9.35 -17.69
C GLY A 255 23.50 9.91 -16.83
N VAL A 256 22.31 9.33 -16.95
CA VAL A 256 21.21 9.39 -15.96
C VAL A 256 20.72 10.81 -15.62
N ASN A 257 21.03 11.85 -16.40
CA ASN A 257 20.45 13.18 -16.19
C ASN A 257 19.34 13.45 -17.22
N LYS A 258 18.13 13.78 -16.74
CA LYS A 258 17.02 14.24 -17.60
C LYS A 258 17.26 15.67 -18.16
N ALA A 259 18.48 16.19 -18.06
CA ALA A 259 18.87 17.56 -18.38
C ALA A 259 20.16 17.58 -19.23
N ILE A 260 20.42 18.71 -19.90
CA ILE A 260 21.70 18.99 -20.58
C ILE A 260 22.87 18.77 -19.60
N GLY A 261 23.89 18.02 -20.03
CA GLY A 261 25.11 17.85 -19.26
C GLY A 261 26.32 17.52 -20.13
N THR A 262 27.52 17.83 -19.64
CA THR A 262 28.79 17.39 -20.23
C THR A 262 29.43 16.39 -19.27
N HIS A 263 29.84 15.23 -19.78
CA HIS A 263 30.76 14.34 -19.07
C HIS A 263 32.20 14.52 -19.54
N LEU A 264 32.48 15.55 -20.33
CA LEU A 264 33.83 15.79 -20.81
C LEU A 264 34.76 16.07 -19.62
N VAL A 265 34.29 16.81 -18.61
CA VAL A 265 35.04 17.00 -17.36
C VAL A 265 35.18 15.70 -16.56
N ASP A 266 34.12 14.88 -16.48
CA ASP A 266 34.17 13.58 -15.81
C ASP A 266 35.05 12.56 -16.56
N PHE A 267 35.20 12.71 -17.87
CA PHE A 267 36.12 11.92 -18.68
C PHE A 267 37.58 12.32 -18.39
N ILE A 268 37.86 13.63 -18.30
CA ILE A 268 39.21 14.14 -18.02
C ILE A 268 39.64 13.82 -16.58
N ASN A 269 38.76 14.03 -15.61
CA ASN A 269 39.03 13.83 -14.19
C ASN A 269 38.00 12.87 -13.61
N CYS A 270 38.11 11.61 -14.02
CA CYS A 270 37.16 10.59 -13.64
C CYS A 270 37.21 10.35 -12.12
N PRO A 271 36.09 10.58 -11.40
CA PRO A 271 36.03 10.31 -9.96
C PRO A 271 36.02 8.81 -9.66
N ASP A 272 35.68 8.00 -10.66
CA ASP A 272 35.69 6.53 -10.63
C ASP A 272 37.09 6.01 -10.95
N ALA A 273 37.65 5.19 -10.05
CA ALA A 273 39.04 4.83 -10.10
C ALA A 273 39.36 3.89 -11.27
N ARG A 274 38.49 2.91 -11.56
CA ARG A 274 38.70 1.97 -12.65
C ARG A 274 38.43 2.61 -14.01
N LEU A 275 37.42 3.45 -14.14
CA LEU A 275 37.23 4.23 -15.37
C LEU A 275 38.44 5.14 -15.65
N LYS A 276 39.02 5.74 -14.61
CA LYS A 276 40.27 6.49 -14.74
C LYS A 276 41.42 5.61 -15.24
N GLU A 277 41.54 4.40 -14.72
CA GLU A 277 42.52 3.40 -15.17
C GLU A 277 42.29 3.02 -16.64
N THR A 278 41.06 2.69 -17.03
CA THR A 278 40.67 2.39 -18.41
C THR A 278 41.08 3.51 -19.35
N PHE A 279 40.72 4.78 -19.05
CA PHE A 279 41.08 5.91 -19.92
C PHE A 279 42.57 6.26 -19.90
N SER A 280 43.30 5.85 -18.85
CA SER A 280 44.74 6.09 -18.74
C SER A 280 45.57 5.04 -19.47
N SER A 281 45.01 3.85 -19.74
CA SER A 281 45.64 2.74 -20.45
C SER A 281 46.16 3.15 -21.84
N SER A 282 47.36 2.68 -22.20
CA SER A 282 47.92 2.89 -23.55
C SER A 282 47.05 2.24 -24.62
N LEU A 283 46.57 1.02 -24.38
CA LEU A 283 45.69 0.29 -25.29
C LEU A 283 44.40 1.07 -25.59
N ALA A 284 43.78 1.64 -24.55
CA ALA A 284 42.59 2.46 -24.70
C ALA A 284 42.86 3.69 -25.57
N LYS A 285 43.99 4.38 -25.34
CA LYS A 285 44.36 5.59 -26.08
C LYS A 285 44.69 5.31 -27.54
N GLU A 286 45.32 4.19 -27.82
CA GLU A 286 45.81 3.81 -29.15
C GLU A 286 44.74 3.12 -30.01
N HIS A 287 43.79 2.42 -29.39
CA HIS A 287 42.84 1.56 -30.12
C HIS A 287 41.37 1.88 -29.84
N GLY A 288 41.09 2.71 -28.84
CA GLY A 288 39.72 2.95 -28.38
C GLY A 288 39.23 1.86 -27.44
N ILE A 289 37.99 2.00 -26.98
CA ILE A 289 37.43 1.16 -25.92
C ILE A 289 36.03 0.67 -26.32
N THR A 290 35.87 -0.65 -26.38
CA THR A 290 34.56 -1.31 -26.41
C THR A 290 34.31 -1.91 -25.03
N ARG A 291 33.21 -1.50 -24.41
CA ARG A 291 32.76 -2.06 -23.14
C ARG A 291 31.74 -3.16 -23.39
N LEU A 292 31.95 -4.32 -22.78
CA LEU A 292 30.99 -5.42 -22.71
C LEU A 292 30.33 -5.41 -21.32
N GLU A 293 29.01 -5.29 -21.27
CA GLU A 293 28.18 -5.29 -20.06
C GLU A 293 27.18 -6.46 -20.14
N VAL A 294 27.21 -7.36 -19.18
CA VAL A 294 26.34 -8.52 -19.05
C VAL A 294 25.48 -8.35 -17.80
N THR A 295 24.16 -8.30 -18.00
CA THR A 295 23.16 -8.32 -16.92
C THR A 295 22.57 -9.72 -16.83
N ILE A 296 22.67 -10.38 -15.68
CA ILE A 296 21.97 -11.64 -15.42
C ILE A 296 20.69 -11.39 -14.63
N TYR A 297 19.58 -11.99 -15.08
CA TYR A 297 18.27 -11.89 -14.46
C TYR A 297 17.91 -13.16 -13.68
N ASN A 298 17.89 -13.08 -12.36
CA ASN A 298 17.64 -14.26 -11.52
C ASN A 298 16.18 -14.74 -11.54
N HIS A 299 15.24 -13.90 -11.99
CA HIS A 299 13.82 -14.26 -12.08
C HIS A 299 13.48 -15.12 -13.30
N LYS A 300 14.42 -15.34 -14.22
CA LYS A 300 14.25 -16.15 -15.44
C LYS A 300 14.96 -17.51 -15.38
N ALA A 301 15.68 -17.77 -14.29
CA ALA A 301 16.30 -19.05 -14.01
C ALA A 301 15.24 -20.07 -13.58
N GLY A 302 14.97 -21.09 -14.40
CA GLY A 302 14.20 -22.25 -13.99
C GLY A 302 15.06 -23.14 -13.09
N ASP A 303 14.66 -23.26 -11.82
CA ASP A 303 15.37 -23.93 -10.72
C ASP A 303 16.77 -23.38 -10.39
N ILE A 304 17.21 -23.64 -9.16
CA ILE A 304 18.31 -22.97 -8.44
C ILE A 304 19.57 -22.83 -9.32
N VAL A 305 19.68 -21.67 -9.95
CA VAL A 305 20.86 -21.24 -10.70
C VAL A 305 21.87 -20.68 -9.71
N ASP A 306 23.13 -21.05 -9.86
CA ASP A 306 24.25 -20.30 -9.31
C ASP A 306 24.41 -19.03 -10.16
N PRO A 307 23.86 -17.87 -9.75
CA PRO A 307 23.83 -16.67 -10.60
C PRO A 307 25.23 -16.21 -10.99
N LEU A 308 26.21 -16.63 -10.21
CA LEU A 308 27.59 -16.18 -10.23
C LEU A 308 28.45 -17.00 -11.20
N GLY A 309 28.34 -18.34 -11.19
CA GLY A 309 28.92 -19.21 -12.21
C GLY A 309 28.34 -18.93 -13.61
N ASP A 310 27.04 -18.69 -13.69
CA ASP A 310 26.35 -18.33 -14.94
C ASP A 310 26.84 -16.99 -15.50
N CYS A 311 27.13 -16.00 -14.64
CA CYS A 311 27.64 -14.72 -15.10
C CYS A 311 28.98 -14.85 -15.84
N LEU A 312 29.94 -15.56 -15.26
CA LEU A 312 31.26 -15.75 -15.88
C LEU A 312 31.13 -16.57 -17.17
N MET A 313 30.33 -17.64 -17.15
CA MET A 313 30.06 -18.44 -18.35
C MET A 313 29.44 -17.60 -19.47
N VAL A 314 28.45 -16.76 -19.16
CA VAL A 314 27.84 -15.87 -20.15
C VAL A 314 28.86 -14.85 -20.65
N LEU A 315 29.66 -14.25 -19.78
CA LEU A 315 30.71 -13.32 -20.19
C LEU A 315 31.71 -14.00 -21.14
N ASP A 316 32.17 -15.20 -20.82
CA ASP A 316 33.15 -15.95 -21.63
C ASP A 316 32.56 -16.44 -22.95
N ASN A 317 31.30 -16.88 -22.98
CA ASN A 317 30.59 -17.19 -24.21
C ASN A 317 30.49 -15.97 -25.14
N ASN A 318 30.20 -14.79 -24.58
CA ASN A 318 30.13 -13.56 -25.38
C ASN A 318 31.52 -13.08 -25.83
N LYS A 319 32.59 -13.33 -25.06
CA LYS A 319 33.95 -13.14 -25.55
C LYS A 319 34.22 -14.06 -26.75
N HIS A 320 33.80 -15.32 -26.70
CA HIS A 320 33.99 -16.24 -27.82
C HIS A 320 33.34 -15.72 -29.12
N TYR A 321 32.13 -15.18 -29.06
CA TYR A 321 31.48 -14.58 -30.23
C TYR A 321 32.25 -13.38 -30.79
N LEU A 322 32.94 -12.64 -29.93
CA LEU A 322 33.64 -11.41 -30.32
C LEU A 322 35.12 -11.65 -30.71
N GLN A 323 35.65 -12.86 -30.57
CA GLN A 323 37.07 -13.18 -30.84
C GLN A 323 37.52 -12.85 -32.27
N ASN A 324 36.61 -13.00 -33.25
CA ASN A 324 36.87 -12.72 -34.66
C ASN A 324 36.02 -11.56 -35.18
N ALA A 325 35.45 -10.76 -34.29
CA ALA A 325 34.56 -9.69 -34.68
C ALA A 325 35.32 -8.52 -35.33
N PRO A 326 34.65 -7.74 -36.20
CA PRO A 326 35.25 -6.58 -36.87
C PRO A 326 35.43 -5.41 -35.89
N LEU A 327 36.49 -5.48 -35.08
CA LEU A 327 36.92 -4.41 -34.18
C LEU A 327 38.04 -3.59 -34.84
N TYR A 328 37.86 -2.28 -34.88
CA TYR A 328 38.78 -1.31 -35.47
C TYR A 328 39.70 -0.70 -34.41
N SER A 329 40.95 -0.46 -34.79
CA SER A 329 41.91 0.30 -33.98
C SER A 329 41.69 1.79 -34.18
N VAL A 330 40.90 2.43 -33.32
CA VAL A 330 40.61 3.88 -33.44
C VAL A 330 41.12 4.63 -32.20
N PRO A 331 42.25 5.35 -32.29
CA PRO A 331 42.75 6.13 -31.16
C PRO A 331 41.71 7.10 -30.61
N ILE A 332 41.75 7.38 -29.30
CA ILE A 332 40.84 8.37 -28.68
C ILE A 332 41.01 9.74 -29.32
N ALA A 333 42.25 10.12 -29.65
CA ALA A 333 42.53 11.38 -30.36
C ALA A 333 41.85 11.42 -31.74
N THR A 334 41.87 10.32 -32.48
CA THR A 334 41.18 10.21 -33.77
C THR A 334 39.66 10.30 -33.61
N MET A 335 39.08 9.61 -32.60
CA MET A 335 37.65 9.71 -32.32
C MET A 335 37.25 11.14 -31.94
N TRP A 336 38.06 11.81 -31.12
CA TRP A 336 37.88 13.22 -30.77
C TRP A 336 37.93 14.11 -32.01
N THR A 337 38.93 13.95 -32.87
CA THR A 337 39.06 14.69 -34.13
C THR A 337 37.85 14.49 -35.03
N LYS A 338 37.38 13.25 -35.24
CA LYS A 338 36.17 12.98 -36.04
C LYS A 338 34.93 13.66 -35.44
N LEU A 339 34.78 13.64 -34.12
CA LEU A 339 33.69 14.33 -33.44
C LEU A 339 33.78 15.85 -33.66
N THR A 340 34.95 16.46 -33.46
CA THR A 340 35.10 17.91 -33.56
C THR A 340 35.05 18.42 -34.99
N ASP A 341 35.50 17.63 -35.96
CA ASP A 341 35.51 18.00 -37.38
C ASP A 341 34.11 18.01 -37.99
N CYS A 342 33.19 17.19 -37.45
CA CYS A 342 31.78 17.21 -37.87
C CYS A 342 30.98 18.37 -37.26
N LEU A 343 31.52 19.09 -36.28
CA LEU A 343 30.86 20.24 -35.66
C LEU A 343 30.68 21.37 -36.66
N GLN A 344 29.45 21.86 -36.78
CA GLN A 344 29.07 22.96 -37.67
C GLN A 344 28.58 24.18 -36.89
N ASN A 345 27.90 23.95 -35.78
CA ASN A 345 27.31 24.99 -34.95
C ASN A 345 26.99 24.48 -33.54
N SER A 346 26.84 25.43 -32.63
CA SER A 346 26.34 25.23 -31.27
C SER A 346 25.19 26.21 -30.98
N CYS A 347 24.47 26.01 -29.87
CA CYS A 347 23.34 26.85 -29.50
C CYS A 347 23.43 27.34 -28.06
N CYS A 348 23.22 28.64 -27.85
CA CYS A 348 23.04 29.27 -26.56
C CYS A 348 21.59 29.73 -26.42
N LEU A 349 20.78 28.98 -25.68
CA LEU A 349 19.39 29.29 -25.41
C LEU A 349 19.24 29.96 -24.04
N VAL A 350 18.51 31.07 -24.00
CA VAL A 350 18.12 31.75 -22.77
C VAL A 350 16.60 31.76 -22.67
N PHE A 351 16.08 31.20 -21.58
CA PHE A 351 14.66 31.27 -21.25
C PHE A 351 14.49 31.57 -19.76
N ASN A 352 13.80 32.67 -19.45
CA ASN A 352 13.65 33.20 -18.09
C ASN A 352 15.01 33.38 -17.39
N ASN A 353 15.27 32.65 -16.30
CA ASN A 353 16.51 32.69 -15.54
C ASN A 353 17.42 31.48 -15.80
N VAL A 354 17.24 30.79 -16.92
CA VAL A 354 18.04 29.62 -17.29
C VAL A 354 18.73 29.86 -18.62
N LEU A 355 20.04 29.64 -18.65
CA LEU A 355 20.86 29.58 -19.86
C LEU A 355 21.22 28.12 -20.13
N GLN A 356 21.04 27.68 -21.36
CA GLN A 356 21.42 26.36 -21.86
C GLN A 356 22.37 26.54 -23.04
N TYR A 357 23.63 26.16 -22.86
CA TYR A 357 24.62 26.14 -23.93
C TYR A 357 24.81 24.69 -24.38
N VAL A 358 24.42 24.37 -25.61
CA VAL A 358 24.52 23.04 -26.18
C VAL A 358 25.64 23.00 -27.20
N TYR A 359 26.60 22.12 -26.94
CA TYR A 359 27.73 21.87 -27.83
C TYR A 359 27.30 21.05 -29.05
N TRP A 360 26.59 19.95 -28.84
CA TRP A 360 26.07 19.05 -29.86
C TRP A 360 24.92 18.20 -29.31
N GLY A 361 24.19 17.52 -30.19
CA GLY A 361 23.11 16.59 -29.83
C GLY A 361 23.19 15.27 -30.59
N ASN A 362 22.51 14.25 -30.08
CA ASN A 362 22.35 12.96 -30.75
C ASN A 362 20.88 12.77 -31.11
N ARG A 363 20.55 12.78 -32.41
CA ARG A 363 19.16 12.72 -32.88
C ARG A 363 18.41 11.45 -32.49
N HIS A 364 19.09 10.31 -32.53
CA HIS A 364 18.51 9.01 -32.22
C HIS A 364 18.06 8.97 -30.76
N THR A 365 18.97 9.28 -29.85
CA THR A 365 18.70 9.23 -28.40
C THR A 365 17.99 10.46 -27.85
N ARG A 366 17.90 11.53 -28.64
CA ARG A 366 17.39 12.85 -28.23
C ARG A 366 18.13 13.40 -26.99
N LYS A 367 19.42 13.07 -26.86
CA LYS A 367 20.29 13.56 -25.76
C LYS A 367 21.14 14.74 -26.25
N LEU A 368 21.34 15.72 -25.38
CA LEU A 368 22.09 16.95 -25.65
C LEU A 368 23.31 17.05 -24.72
N THR A 369 24.47 17.40 -25.28
CA THR A 369 25.71 17.61 -24.53
C THR A 369 25.97 19.11 -24.38
N GLY A 370 26.10 19.59 -23.14
CA GLY A 370 26.14 21.03 -22.89
C GLY A 370 26.18 21.45 -21.42
N LEU A 371 26.08 22.76 -21.21
CA LEU A 371 26.00 23.43 -19.93
C LEU A 371 24.60 23.96 -19.68
N GLN A 372 24.14 23.87 -18.45
CA GLN A 372 22.93 24.57 -17.98
C GLN A 372 23.34 25.46 -16.81
N ILE A 373 23.08 26.76 -16.89
CA ILE A 373 23.51 27.76 -15.92
C ILE A 373 22.31 28.58 -15.49
N ARG A 374 22.18 28.82 -14.18
CA ARG A 374 21.14 29.72 -13.66
C ARG A 374 21.62 31.16 -13.77
N LEU A 375 20.86 31.98 -14.48
CA LEU A 375 21.07 33.41 -14.61
C LEU A 375 20.60 34.14 -13.34
N THR A 376 21.25 35.26 -13.05
CA THR A 376 20.83 36.19 -11.99
C THR A 376 19.75 37.14 -12.52
N GLU A 377 18.94 37.69 -11.62
CA GLU A 377 17.91 38.69 -11.93
C GLU A 377 18.49 40.08 -12.22
N ASN A 378 19.72 40.35 -11.78
CA ASN A 378 20.41 41.60 -12.12
C ASN A 378 20.80 41.60 -13.60
N GLN A 379 20.23 42.53 -14.37
CA GLN A 379 20.36 42.57 -15.83
C GLN A 379 21.81 42.72 -16.31
N GLU A 380 22.60 43.61 -15.70
CA GLU A 380 24.00 43.82 -16.07
C GLU A 380 24.83 42.54 -15.87
N HIS A 381 24.64 41.87 -14.73
CA HIS A 381 25.32 40.61 -14.46
C HIS A 381 24.83 39.46 -15.36
N ARG A 382 23.53 39.44 -15.68
CA ARG A 382 22.94 38.49 -16.62
C ARG A 382 23.61 38.59 -17.99
N GLU A 383 23.71 39.80 -18.54
CA GLU A 383 24.33 40.05 -19.83
C GLU A 383 25.82 39.72 -19.83
N LYS A 384 26.55 40.11 -18.77
CA LYS A 384 27.96 39.72 -18.59
C LYS A 384 28.16 38.21 -18.61
N MET A 385 27.26 37.46 -17.97
CA MET A 385 27.35 36.00 -17.93
C MET A 385 26.99 35.35 -19.27
N ILE A 386 25.98 35.86 -19.98
CA ILE A 386 25.64 35.42 -21.34
C ILE A 386 26.84 35.64 -22.27
N ASN A 387 27.39 36.86 -22.29
CA ASN A 387 28.54 37.21 -23.11
C ASN A 387 29.76 36.36 -22.74
N TYR A 388 29.99 36.09 -21.46
CA TYR A 388 31.05 35.20 -21.03
C TYR A 388 30.87 33.78 -21.59
N VAL A 389 29.67 33.20 -21.50
CA VAL A 389 29.41 31.85 -22.04
C VAL A 389 29.62 31.81 -23.55
N LEU A 390 29.08 32.79 -24.28
CA LEU A 390 29.30 32.93 -25.73
C LEU A 390 30.78 33.12 -26.07
N SER A 391 31.54 33.84 -25.23
CA SER A 391 32.97 34.04 -25.43
C SER A 391 33.80 32.83 -24.99
N ALA A 392 33.42 32.06 -23.99
CA ALA A 392 34.27 31.03 -23.41
C ALA A 392 33.99 29.66 -24.03
N CYS A 393 32.72 29.29 -24.13
CA CYS A 393 32.28 27.94 -24.49
C CYS A 393 32.19 27.73 -26.01
N SER A 394 32.32 28.79 -26.79
CA SER A 394 32.23 28.69 -28.26
C SER A 394 33.43 28.02 -28.89
N PHE A 395 33.12 27.29 -29.96
CA PHE A 395 34.10 26.64 -30.82
C PHE A 395 34.83 27.66 -31.68
N ASN A 396 36.03 27.27 -32.11
CA ASN A 396 36.89 28.11 -32.93
C ASN A 396 36.30 28.25 -34.33
N TYR A 397 35.96 29.48 -34.70
CA TYR A 397 35.34 29.87 -35.98
C TYR A 397 34.00 29.20 -36.32
N LEU A 398 33.37 28.48 -35.39
CA LEU A 398 32.03 27.94 -35.62
C LEU A 398 30.93 28.89 -35.12
N PRO A 399 29.84 29.02 -35.89
CA PRO A 399 28.62 29.72 -35.50
C PRO A 399 28.01 29.22 -34.18
N VAL A 400 27.57 30.17 -33.36
CA VAL A 400 26.78 29.94 -32.15
C VAL A 400 25.45 30.64 -32.28
N ASN A 401 24.39 29.85 -32.42
CA ASN A 401 23.03 30.34 -32.46
C ASN A 401 22.63 30.81 -31.05
N TYR A 402 22.45 32.11 -30.86
CA TYR A 402 21.89 32.67 -29.64
C TYR A 402 20.39 32.84 -29.80
N ILE A 403 19.64 32.25 -28.90
CA ILE A 403 18.18 32.29 -28.90
C ILE A 403 17.74 32.77 -27.53
N GLU A 404 17.02 33.88 -27.48
CA GLU A 404 16.38 34.36 -26.27
C GLU A 404 14.87 34.28 -26.44
N VAL A 405 14.26 33.47 -25.58
CA VAL A 405 12.82 33.31 -25.54
C VAL A 405 12.26 34.21 -24.45
N ARG A 406 11.39 35.13 -24.85
CA ARG A 406 10.72 36.10 -23.97
C ARG A 406 9.22 35.83 -23.98
N GLU A 407 8.61 35.73 -22.80
CA GLU A 407 7.15 35.71 -22.68
C GLU A 407 6.62 37.11 -22.99
N SER A 408 5.53 37.21 -23.75
CA SER A 408 4.90 38.50 -24.05
C SER A 408 4.24 39.07 -22.79
N ASP A 409 4.50 40.35 -22.51
CA ASP A 409 3.88 41.07 -21.40
C ASP A 409 2.35 41.22 -21.55
N SER A 410 1.84 41.13 -22.78
CA SER A 410 0.42 41.34 -23.11
C SER A 410 -0.42 40.06 -23.16
N ASP A 411 0.20 38.91 -23.43
CA ASP A 411 -0.44 37.60 -23.44
C ASP A 411 0.59 36.54 -23.08
N LYS A 412 0.50 35.98 -21.87
CA LYS A 412 1.41 34.92 -21.39
C LYS A 412 1.37 33.66 -22.27
N ASN A 413 0.44 33.56 -23.22
CA ASN A 413 0.39 32.49 -24.22
C ASN A 413 1.22 32.78 -25.49
N ASN A 414 1.68 34.02 -25.68
CA ASN A 414 2.50 34.42 -26.82
C ASN A 414 3.97 34.50 -26.41
N ILE A 415 4.81 33.88 -27.22
CA ILE A 415 6.26 33.78 -27.02
C ILE A 415 6.95 34.60 -28.11
N ASN A 416 7.85 35.50 -27.73
CA ASN A 416 8.73 36.22 -28.64
C ASN A 416 10.13 35.59 -28.63
N ILE A 417 10.77 35.55 -29.78
CA ILE A 417 12.08 34.91 -29.97
C ILE A 417 13.02 35.91 -30.60
N VAL A 418 14.07 36.23 -29.86
CA VAL A 418 15.20 36.99 -30.37
C VAL A 418 16.27 35.99 -30.78
N GLN A 419 16.62 35.99 -32.07
CA GLN A 419 17.69 35.16 -32.59
C GLN A 419 18.86 36.01 -33.07
N LYS A 420 20.06 35.65 -32.64
CA LYS A 420 21.33 36.19 -33.10
C LYS A 420 22.31 35.06 -33.38
N CYS A 421 23.41 35.35 -34.04
CA CYS A 421 24.47 34.37 -34.23
C CYS A 421 25.83 35.01 -33.96
N PHE A 422 26.71 34.27 -33.29
CA PHE A 422 28.04 34.75 -32.91
C PHE A 422 29.12 33.80 -33.40
N ILE A 423 30.30 34.34 -33.67
CA ILE A 423 31.52 33.56 -33.89
C ILE A 423 32.63 34.07 -32.98
N LYS A 424 33.58 33.17 -32.71
CA LYS A 424 34.75 33.42 -31.89
C LYS A 424 36.00 32.86 -32.56
N ALA A 425 37.15 33.49 -32.33
CA ALA A 425 38.45 32.86 -32.54
C ALA A 425 39.08 32.47 -31.19
N GLY A 426 39.64 31.25 -31.11
CA GLY A 426 40.44 30.79 -29.97
C GLY A 426 39.86 29.59 -29.21
N GLN A 427 40.26 29.49 -27.93
CA GLN A 427 40.14 28.29 -27.10
C GLN A 427 38.72 27.98 -26.63
N THR A 428 38.29 26.72 -26.65
CA THR A 428 36.97 26.31 -26.15
C THR A 428 37.05 25.83 -24.71
N PHE A 429 36.37 26.51 -23.79
CA PHE A 429 36.31 26.11 -22.40
C PHE A 429 35.20 25.09 -22.16
N PHE A 430 35.57 23.96 -21.57
CA PHE A 430 34.66 22.95 -21.06
C PHE A 430 34.52 23.03 -19.54
N SER A 431 33.31 22.76 -19.06
CA SER A 431 32.96 22.81 -17.64
C SER A 431 31.92 21.74 -17.27
N GLN A 432 31.75 21.50 -15.98
CA GLN A 432 30.72 20.60 -15.46
C GLN A 432 29.32 21.17 -15.70
N SER A 433 28.34 20.28 -15.89
CA SER A 433 26.92 20.69 -15.93
C SER A 433 26.57 21.44 -14.64
N ARG A 434 26.04 22.67 -14.73
CA ARG A 434 25.63 23.58 -13.61
C ARG A 434 26.66 24.54 -13.05
N THR A 435 27.94 24.45 -13.41
CA THR A 435 28.97 25.38 -12.95
C THR A 435 29.86 25.80 -14.11
N LEU A 436 30.44 27.00 -14.02
CA LEU A 436 31.43 27.49 -14.98
C LEU A 436 32.86 27.06 -14.65
N PHE A 437 33.06 26.35 -13.54
CA PHE A 437 34.36 25.89 -13.06
C PHE A 437 34.40 24.37 -12.87
N SER A 438 35.58 23.78 -13.08
CA SER A 438 35.86 22.35 -12.96
C SER A 438 36.95 22.07 -11.92
N THR A 439 36.76 21.08 -11.04
CA THR A 439 37.73 20.68 -10.00
C THR A 439 38.91 19.85 -10.54
N ILE A 440 39.35 20.12 -11.77
CA ILE A 440 40.41 19.35 -12.45
C ILE A 440 41.78 19.83 -11.94
N PRO A 441 42.67 18.91 -11.49
CA PRO A 441 44.04 19.25 -11.07
C PRO A 441 44.87 19.93 -12.17
N GLU A 442 45.84 20.76 -11.78
CA GLU A 442 46.62 21.56 -12.74
C GLU A 442 47.56 20.71 -13.61
N GLU A 443 47.96 19.55 -13.10
CA GLU A 443 48.85 18.59 -13.75
C GLU A 443 48.20 17.80 -14.91
N ILE A 444 46.86 17.74 -15.00
CA ILE A 444 46.19 16.97 -16.05
C ILE A 444 46.26 17.71 -17.38
N LYS A 445 46.98 17.13 -18.35
CA LYS A 445 47.03 17.61 -19.74
C LYS A 445 45.92 16.96 -20.57
N LEU A 446 45.08 17.76 -21.22
CA LEU A 446 43.95 17.28 -22.03
C LEU A 446 44.37 16.38 -23.20
N ALA A 447 45.49 16.71 -23.84
CA ALA A 447 46.08 15.90 -24.90
C ALA A 447 46.44 14.48 -24.45
N ASN A 448 46.83 14.28 -23.17
CA ASN A 448 47.11 12.95 -22.63
C ASN A 448 45.85 12.08 -22.52
N MET A 449 44.67 12.70 -22.52
CA MET A 449 43.36 12.04 -22.55
C MET A 449 42.81 11.91 -23.98
N GLY A 450 43.61 12.24 -25.00
CA GLY A 450 43.19 12.24 -26.40
C GLY A 450 42.37 13.47 -26.83
N LEU A 451 42.14 14.45 -25.93
CA LEU A 451 41.48 15.70 -26.29
C LEU A 451 42.51 16.68 -26.86
N VAL A 452 42.90 16.46 -28.12
CA VAL A 452 43.89 17.26 -28.86
C VAL A 452 43.28 18.50 -29.50
N ASP A 453 44.14 19.45 -29.87
CA ASP A 453 43.72 20.60 -30.68
C ASP A 453 43.31 20.14 -32.08
N THR A 454 42.22 20.72 -32.58
CA THR A 454 41.65 20.46 -33.90
C THR A 454 41.32 21.79 -34.59
N LYS A 455 40.90 21.73 -35.85
CA LYS A 455 40.50 22.93 -36.59
C LYS A 455 39.41 23.73 -35.87
N ASN A 456 38.42 23.01 -35.33
CA ASN A 456 37.21 23.59 -34.76
C ASN A 456 37.27 23.75 -33.24
N VAL A 457 38.13 22.99 -32.54
CA VAL A 457 38.16 22.98 -31.08
C VAL A 457 39.59 22.97 -30.57
N GLN A 458 39.90 23.96 -29.74
CA GLN A 458 41.13 24.02 -28.94
C GLN A 458 40.73 23.84 -27.46
N PRO A 459 40.67 22.60 -26.97
CA PRO A 459 40.06 22.31 -25.68
C PRO A 459 40.83 22.96 -24.52
N GLN A 460 40.09 23.58 -23.61
CA GLN A 460 40.57 24.12 -22.34
C GLN A 460 39.59 23.78 -21.22
N VAL A 461 40.08 23.73 -20.00
CA VAL A 461 39.24 23.54 -18.80
C VAL A 461 39.43 24.71 -17.87
N LEU A 462 38.32 25.27 -17.38
CA LEU A 462 38.40 26.28 -16.35
C LEU A 462 38.64 25.64 -14.97
N ARG A 463 39.88 25.75 -14.47
CA ARG A 463 40.34 25.16 -13.20
C ARG A 463 40.28 26.08 -11.99
N LYS A 464 39.71 27.29 -12.09
CA LYS A 464 39.40 28.13 -10.92
C LYS A 464 38.00 28.70 -11.04
N ARG A 465 37.30 28.82 -9.91
CA ARG A 465 35.98 29.45 -9.86
C ARG A 465 36.12 30.90 -10.32
N THR A 466 35.48 31.23 -11.42
CA THR A 466 35.21 32.60 -11.83
C THR A 466 34.33 33.26 -10.78
N ASN A 467 34.91 34.22 -10.04
CA ASN A 467 34.11 35.12 -9.20
C ASN A 467 33.81 36.41 -9.99
N LYS A 468 32.91 37.26 -9.48
CA LYS A 468 32.53 38.53 -10.13
C LYS A 468 33.69 39.48 -10.45
N ASN A 469 34.86 39.28 -9.83
CA ASN A 469 36.09 40.06 -9.99
C ASN A 469 37.17 39.32 -10.81
N SER A 470 36.91 38.10 -11.29
CA SER A 470 37.88 37.40 -12.12
C SER A 470 38.02 38.15 -13.44
N LYS A 471 39.21 38.72 -13.68
CA LYS A 471 39.65 39.30 -14.96
C LYS A 471 39.79 38.22 -16.02
N LEU A 472 38.76 37.42 -16.27
CA LEU A 472 38.73 36.64 -17.49
C LEU A 472 38.46 37.60 -18.63
N ILE A 473 39.47 37.80 -19.46
CA ILE A 473 39.35 38.59 -20.67
C ILE A 473 38.52 37.74 -21.63
N PRO A 474 37.25 38.07 -21.90
CA PRO A 474 36.49 37.35 -22.90
C PRO A 474 37.24 37.44 -24.24
N HIS A 475 37.30 36.33 -24.97
CA HIS A 475 37.70 36.38 -26.37
C HIS A 475 36.71 37.29 -27.11
N PRO A 476 37.19 38.13 -28.03
CA PRO A 476 36.29 38.94 -28.84
C PRO A 476 35.35 38.01 -29.62
N ILE A 477 34.05 38.22 -29.42
CA ILE A 477 32.99 37.58 -30.21
C ILE A 477 32.50 38.56 -31.26
N LYS A 478 32.18 38.07 -32.45
CA LYS A 478 31.64 38.85 -33.55
C LYS A 478 30.23 38.37 -33.85
N GLU A 479 29.25 39.28 -33.83
CA GLU A 479 27.89 38.98 -34.29
C GLU A 479 27.91 38.82 -35.83
N ILE A 480 27.24 37.79 -36.31
CA ILE A 480 27.05 37.48 -37.74
C ILE A 480 25.57 37.23 -38.00
N THR A 481 25.17 37.25 -39.28
CA THR A 481 23.82 36.88 -39.68
C THR A 481 23.53 35.43 -39.29
N PRO A 482 22.39 35.13 -38.65
CA PRO A 482 21.97 33.76 -38.36
C PRO A 482 21.97 32.89 -39.62
N LEU A 483 22.55 31.69 -39.52
CA LEU A 483 22.65 30.74 -40.63
C LEU A 483 21.35 29.95 -40.87
N SER A 484 20.50 29.89 -39.86
CA SER A 484 19.18 29.27 -39.91
C SER A 484 18.23 30.04 -39.02
N SER A 485 16.92 29.90 -39.25
CA SER A 485 15.90 30.44 -38.36
C SER A 485 15.49 29.38 -37.34
N ALA A 486 15.35 29.80 -36.08
CA ALA A 486 14.77 28.95 -35.05
C ALA A 486 13.29 28.74 -35.37
N TYR A 487 12.89 27.50 -35.62
CA TYR A 487 11.50 27.17 -35.86
C TYR A 487 10.83 26.86 -34.53
N VAL A 488 9.71 27.55 -34.26
CA VAL A 488 8.92 27.35 -33.05
C VAL A 488 7.52 26.95 -33.45
N LEU A 489 7.33 25.64 -33.61
CA LEU A 489 6.02 24.97 -33.74
C LEU A 489 5.15 25.15 -32.48
N SER A 490 5.63 25.87 -31.46
CA SER A 490 5.27 25.68 -30.06
C SER A 490 4.07 26.47 -29.57
N ALA A 491 3.61 27.56 -30.18
CA ALA A 491 2.45 28.27 -29.59
C ALA A 491 1.17 27.40 -29.63
N LYS A 492 0.93 26.73 -30.77
CA LYS A 492 -0.22 25.84 -30.97
C LYS A 492 -0.06 24.50 -30.24
N LYS A 493 1.14 23.92 -30.24
CA LYS A 493 1.44 22.67 -29.51
C LYS A 493 1.47 22.88 -28.00
N ARG A 494 2.04 23.97 -27.49
CA ARG A 494 2.02 24.33 -26.06
C ARG A 494 0.59 24.48 -25.57
N LYS A 495 -0.28 25.10 -26.39
CA LYS A 495 -1.71 25.16 -26.13
C LYS A 495 -2.34 23.76 -26.10
N MET A 496 -2.12 22.93 -27.13
CA MET A 496 -2.62 21.54 -27.17
C MET A 496 -2.13 20.68 -25.99
N GLU A 497 -0.90 20.88 -25.52
CA GLU A 497 -0.35 20.17 -24.35
C GLU A 497 -0.95 20.66 -23.03
N LEU A 498 -1.14 21.97 -22.89
CA LEU A 498 -1.86 22.53 -21.74
C LEU A 498 -3.29 21.98 -21.69
N ASP A 499 -3.96 21.92 -22.85
CA ASP A 499 -5.30 21.33 -23.01
C ASP A 499 -5.29 19.81 -22.68
N GLU A 500 -4.28 19.06 -23.12
CA GLU A 500 -4.15 17.63 -22.82
C GLU A 500 -3.89 17.35 -21.33
N ILE A 501 -3.06 18.19 -20.69
CA ILE A 501 -2.81 18.13 -19.24
C ILE A 501 -4.11 18.40 -18.47
N GLU A 502 -4.87 19.41 -18.88
CA GLU A 502 -6.15 19.74 -18.27
C GLU A 502 -7.17 18.61 -18.44
N MET A 503 -7.28 18.04 -19.65
CA MET A 503 -8.16 16.91 -19.93
C MET A 503 -7.81 15.68 -19.06
N LYS A 504 -6.52 15.38 -18.92
CA LYS A 504 -6.04 14.27 -18.08
C LYS A 504 -6.31 14.53 -16.59
N LYS A 505 -6.16 15.76 -16.11
CA LYS A 505 -6.50 16.14 -14.72
C LYS A 505 -7.98 15.91 -14.44
N ARG A 506 -8.87 16.36 -15.33
CA ARG A 506 -10.31 16.13 -15.25
C ARG A 506 -10.66 14.63 -15.24
N LYS A 507 -9.96 13.82 -16.05
CA LYS A 507 -10.14 12.35 -16.08
C LYS A 507 -9.76 11.68 -14.75
N ILE A 508 -8.70 12.16 -14.09
CA ILE A 508 -8.29 11.66 -12.77
C ILE A 508 -9.29 12.06 -11.70
N GLU A 509 -9.70 13.32 -11.64
CA GLU A 509 -10.73 13.79 -10.69
C GLU A 509 -12.03 12.99 -10.84
N TYR A 510 -12.43 12.69 -12.08
CA TYR A 510 -13.56 11.82 -12.38
C TYR A 510 -13.35 10.38 -11.86
N LEU A 511 -12.17 9.78 -12.08
CA LEU A 511 -11.85 8.44 -11.60
C LEU A 511 -11.81 8.37 -10.07
N GLU A 512 -11.23 9.36 -9.39
CA GLU A 512 -11.19 9.43 -7.93
C GLU A 512 -12.59 9.55 -7.33
N LYS A 513 -13.43 10.43 -7.92
CA LYS A 513 -14.83 10.55 -7.53
C LYS A 513 -15.59 9.25 -7.74
N THR A 514 -15.34 8.56 -8.86
CA THR A 514 -15.98 7.27 -9.18
C THR A 514 -15.55 6.16 -8.23
N VAL A 515 -14.26 6.07 -7.87
CA VAL A 515 -13.75 5.07 -6.91
C VAL A 515 -14.31 5.33 -5.52
N SER A 516 -14.32 6.59 -5.06
CA SER A 516 -14.93 7.00 -3.78
C SER A 516 -16.40 6.58 -3.70
N ILE A 517 -17.18 6.86 -4.76
CA ILE A 517 -18.58 6.46 -4.85
C ILE A 517 -18.75 4.92 -4.86
N LYS A 518 -17.89 4.19 -5.56
CA LYS A 518 -17.94 2.72 -5.61
C LYS A 518 -17.60 2.07 -4.26
N GLU A 519 -16.64 2.62 -3.53
CA GLU A 519 -16.27 2.13 -2.20
C GLU A 519 -17.37 2.41 -1.18
N GLU A 520 -17.99 3.60 -1.23
CA GLU A 520 -19.15 3.95 -0.42
C GLU A 520 -20.36 3.05 -0.72
N TYR A 521 -20.65 2.82 -2.01
CA TYR A 521 -21.77 1.95 -2.42
C TYR A 521 -21.54 0.48 -2.02
N LYS A 522 -20.31 -0.03 -2.15
CA LYS A 522 -19.95 -1.39 -1.71
C LYS A 522 -20.12 -1.55 -0.19
N PHE A 523 -19.68 -0.56 0.58
CA PHE A 523 -19.88 -0.56 2.03
C PHE A 523 -21.36 -0.59 2.42
N LEU A 524 -22.22 0.14 1.70
CA LEU A 524 -23.67 0.14 1.91
C LEU A 524 -24.30 -1.21 1.57
N LEU A 525 -23.91 -1.83 0.44
CA LEU A 525 -24.39 -3.16 0.05
C LEU A 525 -23.98 -4.25 1.04
N ASP A 526 -22.70 -4.29 1.45
CA ASP A 526 -22.20 -5.27 2.43
C ASP A 526 -22.92 -5.12 3.80
N LYS A 527 -23.31 -3.89 4.16
CA LYS A 527 -24.10 -3.61 5.37
C LYS A 527 -25.54 -4.10 5.21
N GLU A 528 -26.17 -3.88 4.06
CA GLU A 528 -27.54 -4.31 3.77
C GLU A 528 -27.67 -5.84 3.71
N GLU A 529 -26.72 -6.54 3.08
CA GLU A 529 -26.68 -8.00 3.03
C GLU A 529 -26.57 -8.63 4.42
N LYS A 530 -25.66 -8.12 5.27
CA LYS A 530 -25.52 -8.60 6.66
C LYS A 530 -26.77 -8.38 7.49
N ILE A 531 -27.50 -7.27 7.28
CA ILE A 531 -28.78 -7.03 7.94
C ILE A 531 -29.79 -8.09 7.47
N LYS A 532 -29.96 -8.30 6.16
CA LYS A 532 -30.88 -9.30 5.61
C LYS A 532 -30.58 -10.73 6.08
N GLU A 533 -29.30 -11.13 6.12
CA GLU A 533 -28.90 -12.44 6.67
C GLU A 533 -29.28 -12.59 8.15
N THR A 534 -29.10 -11.53 8.94
CA THR A 534 -29.46 -11.52 10.36
C THR A 534 -30.97 -11.61 10.52
N GLU A 535 -31.74 -10.88 9.71
CA GLU A 535 -33.20 -10.94 9.72
C GLU A 535 -33.73 -12.34 9.39
N GLU A 536 -33.20 -13.00 8.35
CA GLU A 536 -33.61 -14.35 7.98
C GLU A 536 -33.24 -15.39 9.05
N LYS A 537 -32.07 -15.28 9.67
CA LYS A 537 -31.70 -16.14 10.81
C LYS A 537 -32.68 -15.97 11.97
N LEU A 538 -33.03 -14.74 12.34
CA LEU A 538 -33.99 -14.46 13.41
C LEU A 538 -35.38 -15.01 13.08
N LYS A 539 -35.86 -14.79 11.85
CA LYS A 539 -37.14 -15.36 11.39
C LYS A 539 -37.15 -16.89 11.53
N ASN A 540 -36.06 -17.56 11.16
CA ASN A 540 -35.96 -19.01 11.25
C ASN A 540 -36.04 -19.50 12.70
N TYR A 541 -35.34 -18.86 13.64
CA TYR A 541 -35.42 -19.22 15.06
C TYR A 541 -36.84 -19.06 15.62
N PHE A 542 -37.50 -17.93 15.38
CA PHE A 542 -38.85 -17.70 15.92
C PHE A 542 -39.97 -18.44 15.16
N LYS A 543 -39.70 -18.94 13.95
CA LYS A 543 -40.62 -19.79 13.17
C LYS A 543 -40.59 -21.25 13.63
N GLN A 544 -39.50 -21.72 14.22
CA GLN A 544 -39.40 -23.06 14.79
C GLN A 544 -40.34 -23.15 16.02
N ASN A 545 -41.43 -23.89 15.88
CA ASN A 545 -42.33 -24.25 16.98
C ASN A 545 -42.18 -25.76 17.25
N PRO A 546 -42.11 -26.19 18.52
CA PRO A 546 -42.35 -25.41 19.75
C PRO A 546 -41.10 -24.68 20.29
N TRP A 547 -41.29 -23.49 20.88
CA TRP A 547 -40.25 -22.84 21.69
C TRP A 547 -39.97 -23.62 22.99
N LYS A 548 -38.77 -23.48 23.55
CA LYS A 548 -38.34 -24.23 24.73
C LYS A 548 -38.79 -23.57 26.02
N ASN A 549 -38.99 -24.37 27.07
CA ASN A 549 -39.06 -23.82 28.44
C ASN A 549 -37.64 -23.57 28.94
N LEU A 550 -37.48 -22.56 29.79
CA LEU A 550 -36.23 -22.30 30.49
C LEU A 550 -35.86 -23.50 31.39
N SER A 551 -34.58 -23.86 31.40
CA SER A 551 -33.99 -24.78 32.39
C SER A 551 -34.13 -24.22 33.80
N THR A 552 -34.17 -25.10 34.80
CA THR A 552 -34.15 -24.72 36.22
C THR A 552 -32.78 -24.23 36.68
N SER A 553 -31.74 -24.41 35.88
CA SER A 553 -30.41 -23.86 36.13
C SER A 553 -29.73 -23.48 34.80
N GLY A 554 -29.07 -22.32 34.77
CA GLY A 554 -28.41 -21.83 33.55
C GLY A 554 -28.22 -20.32 33.53
N MET A 555 -27.32 -19.84 32.67
CA MET A 555 -27.09 -18.42 32.39
C MET A 555 -27.44 -18.16 30.93
N TYR A 556 -28.35 -17.22 30.72
CA TYR A 556 -28.95 -16.93 29.41
C TYR A 556 -28.53 -15.55 28.95
N LYS A 557 -27.95 -15.45 27.76
CA LYS A 557 -27.63 -14.19 27.07
C LYS A 557 -28.65 -13.92 25.99
N ILE A 558 -29.36 -12.80 26.06
CA ILE A 558 -30.49 -12.47 25.19
C ILE A 558 -30.05 -11.61 24.01
N TYR A 559 -30.41 -12.02 22.80
CA TYR A 559 -30.06 -11.36 21.55
C TYR A 559 -31.26 -10.75 20.82
N ALA A 560 -32.44 -11.34 20.99
CA ALA A 560 -33.70 -10.85 20.45
C ALA A 560 -34.86 -11.27 21.36
N PHE A 561 -36.00 -10.58 21.27
CA PHE A 561 -37.22 -11.00 21.94
C PHE A 561 -38.45 -10.70 21.10
N THR A 562 -39.57 -11.32 21.44
CA THR A 562 -40.86 -11.04 20.81
C THR A 562 -41.98 -11.15 21.83
N VAL A 563 -43.03 -10.39 21.57
CA VAL A 563 -44.26 -10.38 22.35
C VAL A 563 -45.42 -10.79 21.45
N ASN A 564 -46.14 -11.84 21.83
CA ASN A 564 -47.40 -12.19 21.19
C ASN A 564 -48.58 -11.79 22.08
N ASN A 565 -49.29 -10.74 21.67
CA ASN A 565 -50.49 -10.23 22.35
C ASN A 565 -51.81 -10.66 21.68
N LYS A 566 -51.79 -11.59 20.72
CA LYS A 566 -52.99 -11.97 19.95
C LYS A 566 -53.96 -12.89 20.69
N GLY A 567 -53.57 -13.46 21.83
CA GLY A 567 -54.39 -14.37 22.64
C GLY A 567 -54.89 -13.72 23.94
N LYS A 568 -55.80 -14.42 24.65
CA LYS A 568 -56.33 -13.99 25.96
C LYS A 568 -55.25 -13.77 27.03
N TYR A 569 -54.07 -14.39 26.85
CA TYR A 569 -52.90 -14.21 27.69
C TYR A 569 -51.68 -13.92 26.82
N PRO A 570 -51.02 -12.75 26.98
CA PRO A 570 -49.83 -12.43 26.21
C PRO A 570 -48.68 -13.37 26.61
N TYR A 571 -47.79 -13.69 25.68
CA TYR A 571 -46.59 -14.48 25.98
C TYR A 571 -45.34 -13.89 25.32
N VAL A 572 -44.20 -14.11 25.97
CA VAL A 572 -42.91 -13.54 25.58
C VAL A 572 -41.96 -14.67 25.22
N GLY A 573 -41.36 -14.57 24.04
CA GLY A 573 -40.27 -15.43 23.59
C GLY A 573 -38.96 -14.65 23.54
N VAL A 574 -37.89 -15.21 24.09
CA VAL A 574 -36.54 -14.62 24.00
C VAL A 574 -35.61 -15.55 23.25
N LEU A 575 -34.87 -15.03 22.28
CA LEU A 575 -33.75 -15.73 21.66
C LEU A 575 -32.56 -15.58 22.60
N ALA A 576 -32.17 -16.69 23.22
CA ALA A 576 -31.11 -16.70 24.19
C ALA A 576 -30.07 -17.78 23.90
N GLU A 577 -28.82 -17.50 24.29
CA GLU A 577 -27.71 -18.44 24.26
C GLU A 577 -27.42 -18.97 25.66
N ILE A 578 -27.31 -20.29 25.78
CA ILE A 578 -26.89 -21.03 26.97
C ILE A 578 -25.92 -22.14 26.53
N ASP A 579 -24.76 -22.25 27.20
CA ASP A 579 -23.72 -23.25 26.92
C ASP A 579 -23.34 -23.36 25.43
N GLY A 580 -23.28 -22.21 24.74
CA GLY A 580 -22.96 -22.13 23.30
C GLY A 580 -24.09 -22.53 22.35
N CYS A 581 -25.27 -22.87 22.86
CA CYS A 581 -26.46 -23.19 22.07
C CYS A 581 -27.45 -22.02 22.10
N THR A 582 -27.95 -21.61 20.93
CA THR A 582 -28.93 -20.52 20.79
C THR A 582 -30.30 -21.07 20.44
N ASP A 583 -31.34 -20.69 21.21
CA ASP A 583 -32.72 -21.12 20.97
C ASP A 583 -33.73 -20.07 21.48
N VAL A 584 -35.01 -20.25 21.14
CA VAL A 584 -36.11 -19.41 21.62
C VAL A 584 -36.75 -20.04 22.85
N TYR A 585 -36.81 -19.25 23.93
CA TYR A 585 -37.32 -19.68 25.23
C TYR A 585 -38.55 -18.89 25.66
N TYR A 586 -39.52 -19.57 26.27
CA TYR A 586 -40.64 -18.92 26.94
C TYR A 586 -40.19 -18.26 28.24
N VAL A 587 -40.45 -16.96 28.36
CA VAL A 587 -40.25 -16.22 29.62
C VAL A 587 -41.58 -16.08 30.36
N LYS A 588 -41.55 -16.36 31.67
CA LYS A 588 -42.72 -16.34 32.57
C LYS A 588 -42.42 -15.51 33.81
N GLY A 589 -43.44 -15.22 34.61
CA GLY A 589 -43.29 -14.45 35.86
C GLY A 589 -42.96 -12.97 35.64
N PHE A 590 -42.22 -12.36 36.58
CA PHE A 590 -41.90 -10.93 36.57
C PHE A 590 -41.20 -10.47 35.30
N VAL A 591 -40.19 -11.21 34.84
CA VAL A 591 -39.39 -10.87 33.66
C VAL A 591 -40.24 -10.83 32.39
N LYS A 592 -41.31 -11.63 32.32
CA LYS A 592 -42.29 -11.56 31.23
C LYS A 592 -42.95 -10.18 31.18
N ASN A 593 -43.45 -9.68 32.31
CA ASN A 593 -44.11 -8.38 32.37
C ASN A 593 -43.17 -7.24 32.03
N MET A 594 -41.90 -7.35 32.45
CA MET A 594 -40.88 -6.38 32.08
C MET A 594 -40.66 -6.34 30.56
N PHE A 595 -40.59 -7.48 29.87
CA PHE A 595 -40.51 -7.49 28.40
C PHE A 595 -41.79 -6.98 27.72
N LEU A 596 -42.97 -7.16 28.32
CA LEU A 596 -44.21 -6.55 27.82
C LEU A 596 -44.14 -5.02 27.90
N ASN A 597 -43.72 -4.47 29.04
CA ASN A 597 -43.55 -3.03 29.23
C ASN A 597 -42.51 -2.45 28.27
N ILE A 598 -41.38 -3.15 28.09
CA ILE A 598 -40.34 -2.77 27.12
C ILE A 598 -40.92 -2.77 25.69
N PHE A 599 -41.74 -3.76 25.36
CA PHE A 599 -42.37 -3.85 24.05
C PHE A 599 -43.41 -2.75 23.80
N ASP A 600 -44.11 -2.28 24.83
CA ASP A 600 -45.05 -1.15 24.71
C ASP A 600 -44.33 0.18 24.41
N GLN A 601 -43.02 0.24 24.63
CA GLN A 601 -42.15 1.41 24.36
C GLN A 601 -41.25 1.18 23.13
N ILE A 602 -41.73 0.40 22.16
CA ILE A 602 -40.95 -0.02 21.00
C ILE A 602 -40.38 1.14 20.16
N ASP A 603 -41.06 2.29 20.15
CA ASP A 603 -40.58 3.46 19.41
C ASP A 603 -39.37 4.12 20.08
N GLU A 604 -39.28 4.09 21.41
CA GLU A 604 -38.09 4.52 22.15
C GLU A 604 -36.92 3.56 21.90
N LEU A 605 -37.18 2.25 21.84
CA LEU A 605 -36.15 1.26 21.49
C LEU A 605 -35.55 1.49 20.09
N LYS A 606 -36.37 1.91 19.11
CA LYS A 606 -35.86 2.24 17.77
C LYS A 606 -34.84 3.39 17.81
N THR A 607 -35.03 4.37 18.69
CA THR A 607 -34.08 5.48 18.86
C THR A 607 -32.75 5.04 19.48
N GLU A 608 -32.72 3.95 20.24
CA GLU A 608 -31.49 3.32 20.75
C GLU A 608 -30.86 2.33 19.77
N GLY A 609 -31.42 2.20 18.56
CA GLY A 609 -30.89 1.34 17.52
C GLY A 609 -31.40 -0.10 17.54
N PHE A 610 -32.49 -0.39 18.27
CA PHE A 610 -33.21 -1.65 18.07
C PHE A 610 -34.00 -1.63 16.75
N VAL A 611 -34.07 -2.80 16.12
CA VAL A 611 -34.80 -3.04 14.88
C VAL A 611 -35.93 -4.02 15.16
N VAL A 612 -37.08 -3.78 14.52
CA VAL A 612 -38.28 -4.60 14.63
C VAL A 612 -38.53 -5.31 13.32
N ILE A 613 -38.49 -6.64 13.34
CA ILE A 613 -38.74 -7.50 12.19
C ILE A 613 -40.10 -8.18 12.39
N THR A 614 -40.92 -8.23 11.35
CA THR A 614 -42.21 -8.95 11.41
C THR A 614 -42.04 -10.36 10.86
N CYS A 615 -42.43 -11.39 11.64
CA CYS A 615 -42.41 -12.79 11.22
C CYS A 615 -43.67 -13.51 11.70
N ASN A 616 -44.46 -14.11 10.81
CA ASN A 616 -45.71 -14.81 11.15
C ASN A 616 -46.67 -14.00 12.06
N GLY A 617 -46.66 -12.68 11.92
CA GLY A 617 -47.46 -11.77 12.74
C GLY A 617 -46.96 -11.59 14.18
N LEU A 618 -45.73 -12.01 14.48
CA LEU A 618 -44.95 -11.62 15.65
C LEU A 618 -44.01 -10.47 15.27
N ALA A 619 -43.78 -9.55 16.20
CA ALA A 619 -42.78 -8.49 16.09
C ALA A 619 -41.55 -8.89 16.90
N ILE A 620 -40.46 -9.21 16.19
CA ILE A 620 -39.17 -9.60 16.77
C ILE A 620 -38.34 -8.34 16.93
N VAL A 621 -37.97 -8.03 18.17
CA VAL A 621 -37.17 -6.87 18.54
C VAL A 621 -35.75 -7.33 18.83
N HIS A 622 -34.76 -6.76 18.16
CA HIS A 622 -33.36 -7.11 18.34
C HIS A 622 -32.44 -5.90 18.13
N ILE A 623 -31.18 -6.03 18.53
CA ILE A 623 -30.14 -5.04 18.24
C ILE A 623 -29.18 -5.60 17.15
N PRO A 624 -28.91 -4.89 16.05
CA PRO A 624 -28.11 -5.38 14.93
C PRO A 624 -26.59 -5.26 15.20
N THR A 625 -26.15 -5.54 16.43
CA THR A 625 -24.74 -5.47 16.83
C THR A 625 -24.10 -6.84 17.01
N GLY A 626 -24.91 -7.91 16.98
CA GLY A 626 -24.45 -9.29 17.24
C GLY A 626 -24.05 -9.53 18.70
N LYS A 627 -24.29 -8.57 19.60
CA LYS A 627 -24.01 -8.69 21.03
C LYS A 627 -25.32 -8.87 21.81
N PRO A 628 -25.33 -9.60 22.93
CA PRO A 628 -26.51 -9.70 23.75
C PRO A 628 -26.84 -8.34 24.36
N PHE A 629 -28.12 -7.99 24.45
CA PHE A 629 -28.57 -6.73 25.07
C PHE A 629 -29.03 -6.93 26.53
N ALA A 630 -29.23 -8.17 26.96
CA ALA A 630 -29.56 -8.53 28.32
C ALA A 630 -29.03 -9.91 28.68
N GLU A 631 -28.91 -10.20 29.97
CA GLU A 631 -28.60 -11.54 30.49
C GLU A 631 -29.37 -11.82 31.78
N PHE A 632 -29.59 -13.09 32.09
CA PHE A 632 -30.14 -13.50 33.39
C PHE A 632 -29.71 -14.92 33.76
N LYS A 633 -29.88 -15.25 35.04
CA LYS A 633 -29.63 -16.59 35.57
C LYS A 633 -30.95 -17.26 35.93
N THR A 634 -31.04 -18.57 35.77
CA THR A 634 -32.13 -19.37 36.34
C THR A 634 -31.61 -20.21 37.49
N ASN A 635 -32.38 -20.32 38.58
CA ASN A 635 -31.99 -21.08 39.77
C ASN A 635 -33.20 -21.62 40.54
N GLY A 636 -33.57 -22.87 40.26
CA GLY A 636 -34.72 -23.54 40.85
C GLY A 636 -36.03 -23.27 40.11
N ILE A 637 -37.14 -23.53 40.82
CA ILE A 637 -38.50 -23.46 40.29
C ILE A 637 -39.30 -22.45 41.12
N SER A 638 -40.14 -21.66 40.46
CA SER A 638 -41.19 -20.85 41.06
C SER A 638 -42.55 -21.39 40.68
N THR A 639 -43.51 -21.31 41.61
CA THR A 639 -44.89 -21.75 41.41
C THR A 639 -45.82 -20.56 41.56
N TYR A 640 -46.73 -20.37 40.60
CA TYR A 640 -47.78 -19.36 40.68
C TYR A 640 -49.08 -19.92 40.10
N ASN A 641 -50.19 -19.81 40.85
CA ASN A 641 -51.50 -20.39 40.50
C ASN A 641 -51.42 -21.88 40.07
N GLY A 642 -50.60 -22.69 40.75
CA GLY A 642 -50.43 -24.12 40.46
C GLY A 642 -49.55 -24.45 39.24
N HIS A 643 -49.00 -23.45 38.53
CA HIS A 643 -48.05 -23.66 37.44
C HIS A 643 -46.61 -23.48 37.91
N THR A 644 -45.75 -24.46 37.61
CA THR A 644 -44.32 -24.43 37.88
C THR A 644 -43.52 -23.93 36.68
N PHE A 645 -42.54 -23.05 36.91
CA PHE A 645 -41.63 -22.52 35.90
C PHE A 645 -40.25 -22.19 36.50
N ALA A 646 -39.22 -22.07 35.66
CA ALA A 646 -37.88 -21.74 36.13
C ALA A 646 -37.85 -20.37 36.83
N LYS A 647 -37.23 -20.30 38.01
CA LYS A 647 -37.04 -19.04 38.73
C LYS A 647 -35.91 -18.26 38.06
N ILE A 648 -36.18 -17.03 37.63
CA ILE A 648 -35.18 -16.13 37.04
C ILE A 648 -34.61 -15.21 38.13
N GLU A 649 -33.30 -15.11 38.20
CA GLU A 649 -32.49 -14.30 39.11
C GLU A 649 -31.46 -13.48 38.31
N ASP A 650 -30.87 -12.46 38.94
CA ASP A 650 -29.76 -11.67 38.39
C ASP A 650 -29.99 -11.11 36.98
N PHE A 651 -31.22 -10.69 36.65
CA PHE A 651 -31.52 -10.10 35.34
C PHE A 651 -30.81 -8.75 35.17
N LYS A 652 -30.07 -8.60 34.08
CA LYS A 652 -29.28 -7.41 33.77
C LYS A 652 -29.50 -6.96 32.33
N PHE A 653 -29.83 -5.67 32.16
CA PHE A 653 -29.93 -5.02 30.86
C PHE A 653 -28.67 -4.20 30.58
N TYR A 654 -28.12 -4.30 29.37
CA TYR A 654 -26.90 -3.58 29.02
C TYR A 654 -27.15 -2.20 28.41
N SER A 655 -28.36 -1.93 27.91
CA SER A 655 -28.72 -0.60 27.41
C SER A 655 -28.85 0.42 28.55
N ASN A 656 -28.49 1.67 28.26
CA ASN A 656 -28.41 2.74 29.25
C ASN A 656 -29.78 3.34 29.61
N LEU A 657 -30.79 3.30 28.72
CA LEU A 657 -32.15 3.78 29.05
C LEU A 657 -32.74 3.09 30.29
N TRP A 658 -32.37 1.84 30.54
CA TRP A 658 -33.09 0.98 31.50
C TRP A 658 -32.26 0.53 32.70
N LYS A 659 -30.98 0.93 32.79
CA LYS A 659 -30.17 0.72 34.01
C LYS A 659 -30.76 1.44 35.23
N ASN A 660 -31.43 2.57 35.03
CA ASN A 660 -32.00 3.36 36.12
C ASN A 660 -33.39 2.86 36.57
N GLY A 661 -34.23 2.37 35.66
CA GLY A 661 -35.55 1.81 36.01
C GLY A 661 -35.48 0.41 36.62
N VAL A 662 -34.55 -0.44 36.16
CA VAL A 662 -34.43 -1.84 36.64
C VAL A 662 -33.84 -1.92 38.06
N MET A 663 -32.98 -0.97 38.46
CA MET A 663 -32.40 -0.95 39.82
C MET A 663 -33.40 -0.49 40.89
N GLU A 664 -34.29 0.45 40.59
CA GLU A 664 -35.33 0.90 41.54
C GLU A 664 -36.48 -0.12 41.69
N GLU A 665 -36.87 -0.81 40.61
CA GLU A 665 -37.90 -1.86 40.67
C GLU A 665 -37.40 -3.19 41.24
N GLN A 666 -36.16 -3.63 40.96
CA GLN A 666 -35.61 -4.85 41.59
C GLN A 666 -35.46 -4.72 43.11
N GLN A 667 -35.07 -3.55 43.63
CA GLN A 667 -35.01 -3.31 45.08
C GLN A 667 -36.40 -3.17 45.72
N SER A 668 -37.38 -2.53 45.04
CA SER A 668 -38.73 -2.38 45.61
C SER A 668 -39.57 -3.67 45.53
N CYS A 669 -39.35 -4.51 44.50
CA CYS A 669 -40.00 -5.80 44.29
C CYS A 669 -39.53 -6.84 45.32
N HIS A 670 -38.23 -6.97 45.55
CA HIS A 670 -37.72 -7.97 46.49
C HIS A 670 -38.14 -7.72 47.94
N ILE A 671 -38.33 -6.45 48.33
CA ILE A 671 -38.81 -6.05 49.66
C ILE A 671 -40.33 -6.18 49.76
N LYS A 672 -41.10 -5.76 48.74
CA LYS A 672 -42.56 -5.90 48.72
C LYS A 672 -43.01 -7.36 48.62
N ASP A 673 -42.33 -8.18 47.83
CA ASP A 673 -42.63 -9.61 47.67
C ASP A 673 -42.21 -10.39 48.92
N MET A 674 -41.09 -10.07 49.59
CA MET A 674 -40.78 -10.68 50.90
C MET A 674 -41.79 -10.30 51.97
N TYR A 675 -42.23 -9.03 52.02
CA TYR A 675 -43.27 -8.60 52.96
C TYR A 675 -44.62 -9.23 52.65
N GLN A 676 -45.02 -9.30 51.37
CA GLN A 676 -46.25 -9.97 50.94
C GLN A 676 -46.19 -11.47 51.21
N PHE A 677 -45.07 -12.15 50.90
CA PHE A 677 -44.92 -13.58 51.12
C PHE A 677 -44.95 -13.94 52.61
N ASN A 678 -44.32 -13.14 53.48
CA ASN A 678 -44.39 -13.35 54.92
C ASN A 678 -45.75 -13.00 55.52
N THR A 679 -46.49 -12.05 54.95
CA THR A 679 -47.82 -11.66 55.45
C THR A 679 -48.94 -12.63 55.03
N ILE A 680 -48.77 -13.36 53.92
CA ILE A 680 -49.72 -14.38 53.45
C ILE A 680 -49.39 -15.81 53.89
N ARG A 681 -48.28 -16.05 54.60
CA ARG A 681 -47.92 -17.39 55.08
C ARG A 681 -48.78 -17.80 56.27
N MET A 682 -49.22 -19.05 56.29
CA MET A 682 -49.95 -19.63 57.41
C MET A 682 -49.02 -19.81 58.61
N GLY A 683 -49.43 -19.29 59.76
CA GLY A 683 -48.78 -19.54 61.05
C GLY A 683 -49.13 -20.93 61.62
N GLU A 684 -48.41 -21.33 62.67
CA GLU A 684 -48.64 -22.62 63.34
C GLU A 684 -49.14 -22.40 64.78
N ILE A 685 -50.15 -23.16 65.20
CA ILE A 685 -50.64 -23.14 66.59
C ILE A 685 -49.79 -24.09 67.43
N THR A 686 -48.82 -23.54 68.17
CA THR A 686 -47.86 -24.32 68.96
C THR A 686 -48.41 -24.80 70.31
N VAL A 687 -49.49 -24.18 70.81
CA VAL A 687 -50.09 -24.52 72.11
C VAL A 687 -50.80 -25.89 72.04
N ASN A 688 -50.72 -26.66 73.13
CA ASN A 688 -51.47 -27.92 73.29
C ASN A 688 -52.90 -27.63 73.74
N VAL A 689 -53.84 -27.68 72.80
CA VAL A 689 -55.24 -27.28 73.01
C VAL A 689 -56.15 -28.50 72.94
N LYS A 690 -57.01 -28.68 73.95
CA LYS A 690 -58.04 -29.73 73.93
C LYS A 690 -59.25 -29.23 73.16
N ILE A 691 -59.87 -30.10 72.36
CA ILE A 691 -61.02 -29.75 71.50
C ILE A 691 -62.18 -29.10 72.26
N GLY A 692 -62.42 -29.50 73.51
CA GLY A 692 -63.47 -28.90 74.35
C GLY A 692 -63.23 -27.44 74.73
N GLN A 693 -62.02 -26.92 74.49
CA GLN A 693 -61.63 -25.53 74.74
C GLN A 693 -61.74 -24.66 73.47
N CYS A 694 -62.02 -25.27 72.31
CA CYS A 694 -62.20 -24.56 71.06
C CYS A 694 -63.67 -24.18 70.85
N GLY A 695 -63.90 -23.00 70.29
CA GLY A 695 -65.17 -22.66 69.66
C GLY A 695 -65.44 -23.59 68.47
N ARG A 696 -66.69 -23.69 68.07
CA ARG A 696 -67.09 -24.40 66.86
C ARG A 696 -67.27 -23.41 65.72
N LEU A 697 -66.89 -23.76 64.50
CA LEU A 697 -67.07 -22.85 63.34
C LEU A 697 -68.53 -22.42 63.18
N GLU A 698 -69.48 -23.27 63.53
CA GLU A 698 -70.92 -22.98 63.50
C GLU A 698 -71.36 -21.86 64.45
N GLN A 699 -70.52 -21.46 65.41
CA GLN A 699 -70.77 -20.36 66.35
C GLN A 699 -70.39 -18.99 65.77
N LEU A 700 -69.70 -18.95 64.63
CA LEU A 700 -69.38 -17.70 63.94
C LEU A 700 -70.62 -17.12 63.25
N GLU A 701 -70.64 -15.80 63.10
CA GLU A 701 -71.74 -15.07 62.48
C GLU A 701 -71.81 -15.36 60.96
N GLU A 702 -73.02 -15.58 60.47
CA GLU A 702 -73.31 -15.86 59.05
C GLU A 702 -73.01 -14.65 58.16
N GLY A 703 -72.52 -14.90 56.95
CA GLY A 703 -72.10 -13.88 55.99
C GLY A 703 -70.73 -13.26 56.30
N SER A 704 -70.14 -13.54 57.46
CA SER A 704 -68.86 -12.95 57.86
C SER A 704 -67.68 -13.58 57.10
N GLU A 705 -66.75 -12.74 56.66
CA GLU A 705 -65.49 -13.18 56.07
C GLU A 705 -64.39 -13.18 57.14
N LYS A 706 -63.65 -14.28 57.23
CA LYS A 706 -62.59 -14.49 58.22
C LYS A 706 -61.32 -14.94 57.53
N VAL A 707 -60.17 -14.50 58.03
CA VAL A 707 -58.86 -14.95 57.54
C VAL A 707 -58.24 -15.87 58.58
N VAL A 708 -58.03 -17.13 58.22
CA VAL A 708 -57.28 -18.11 59.01
C VAL A 708 -55.81 -17.72 58.90
N ASN A 709 -55.22 -17.29 60.02
CA ASN A 709 -53.81 -16.92 60.09
C ASN A 709 -52.91 -17.98 60.69
N ALA A 710 -53.46 -18.95 61.44
CA ALA A 710 -52.74 -20.12 61.88
C ALA A 710 -53.63 -21.36 61.93
N LEU A 711 -53.04 -22.52 61.66
CA LEU A 711 -53.76 -23.80 61.62
C LEU A 711 -52.93 -24.91 62.27
N LYS A 712 -53.62 -25.84 62.94
CA LYS A 712 -53.03 -27.09 63.45
C LYS A 712 -53.90 -28.28 63.13
N GLN A 713 -53.32 -29.27 62.46
CA GLN A 713 -53.99 -30.53 62.17
C GLN A 713 -53.92 -31.49 63.37
N ILE A 714 -55.05 -32.09 63.73
CA ILE A 714 -55.16 -33.07 64.82
C ILE A 714 -55.98 -34.28 64.40
N LYS A 715 -55.81 -35.40 65.10
CA LYS A 715 -56.61 -36.62 64.92
C LYS A 715 -57.60 -36.76 66.09
N TYR A 716 -58.90 -36.77 65.79
CA TYR A 716 -59.94 -36.92 66.81
C TYR A 716 -61.04 -37.87 66.35
N ARG A 717 -61.34 -38.88 67.18
CA ARG A 717 -62.30 -39.96 66.88
C ARG A 717 -62.07 -40.57 65.48
N ASN A 718 -60.82 -40.89 65.17
CA ASN A 718 -60.36 -41.44 63.89
C ASN A 718 -60.62 -40.58 62.64
N LYS A 719 -60.86 -39.27 62.81
CA LYS A 719 -60.95 -38.30 61.71
C LYS A 719 -59.90 -37.21 61.88
N ILE A 720 -59.43 -36.67 60.76
CA ILE A 720 -58.59 -35.47 60.73
C ILE A 720 -59.48 -34.26 61.01
N ARG A 721 -59.05 -33.39 61.92
CA ARG A 721 -59.68 -32.10 62.23
C ARG A 721 -58.60 -31.02 62.19
N TYR A 722 -59.01 -29.78 61.95
CA TYR A 722 -58.12 -28.62 61.99
C TYR A 722 -58.58 -27.70 63.12
N ILE A 723 -57.63 -27.29 63.97
CA ILE A 723 -57.80 -26.15 64.87
C ILE A 723 -57.36 -24.92 64.09
N LEU A 724 -58.19 -23.89 64.10
CA LEU A 724 -58.06 -22.66 63.32
C LEU A 724 -57.93 -21.48 64.28
N GLN A 725 -56.99 -20.60 63.99
CA GLN A 725 -56.90 -19.27 64.56
C GLN A 725 -57.23 -18.26 63.46
N PHE A 726 -58.07 -17.29 63.80
CA PHE A 726 -58.44 -16.21 62.89
C PHE A 726 -57.68 -14.94 63.22
N GLU A 727 -57.46 -14.09 62.22
CA GLU A 727 -56.94 -12.74 62.46
C GLU A 727 -57.90 -11.96 63.38
N ASN A 728 -57.32 -11.30 64.39
CA ASN A 728 -58.03 -10.48 65.37
C ASN A 728 -59.04 -11.26 66.25
N MET A 729 -58.84 -12.57 66.43
CA MET A 729 -59.61 -13.38 67.38
C MET A 729 -58.68 -14.23 68.25
N ASP A 730 -58.80 -14.07 69.57
CA ASP A 730 -58.01 -14.84 70.54
C ASP A 730 -58.54 -16.26 70.76
N THR A 731 -59.82 -16.49 70.42
CA THR A 731 -60.47 -17.79 70.53
C THR A 731 -60.10 -18.70 69.35
N LEU A 732 -59.73 -19.94 69.66
CA LEU A 732 -59.46 -20.97 68.66
C LEU A 732 -60.74 -21.71 68.27
N TYR A 733 -60.85 -22.09 67.00
CA TYR A 733 -62.02 -22.77 66.45
C TYR A 733 -61.67 -24.14 65.90
N ILE A 734 -62.57 -25.11 65.99
CA ILE A 734 -62.38 -26.42 65.36
C ILE A 734 -63.17 -26.55 64.06
N SER A 735 -62.53 -27.12 63.04
CA SER A 735 -63.13 -27.40 61.74
C SER A 735 -64.31 -28.36 61.83
N ASN A 736 -65.22 -28.21 60.87
CA ASN A 736 -66.30 -29.14 60.63
C ASN A 736 -65.97 -30.03 59.40
N TYR A 737 -66.87 -30.97 59.11
CA TYR A 737 -66.71 -31.90 57.99
C TYR A 737 -66.60 -31.21 56.62
N TRP A 738 -67.34 -30.12 56.41
CA TRP A 738 -67.42 -29.45 55.11
C TRP A 738 -66.14 -28.69 54.79
N PHE A 739 -65.60 -27.94 55.74
CA PHE A 739 -64.29 -27.28 55.62
C PHE A 739 -63.18 -28.29 55.29
N GLU A 740 -63.16 -29.44 55.97
CA GLU A 740 -62.17 -30.50 55.71
C GLU A 740 -62.32 -31.11 54.31
N LYS A 741 -63.56 -31.35 53.90
CA LYS A 741 -63.86 -31.90 52.57
C LYS A 741 -63.44 -30.93 51.48
N GLU A 742 -63.67 -29.63 51.67
CA GLU A 742 -63.36 -28.60 50.68
C GLU A 742 -61.85 -28.39 50.52
N ILE A 743 -61.08 -28.43 51.61
CA ILE A 743 -59.61 -28.50 51.57
C ILE A 743 -59.13 -29.70 50.74
N GLN A 744 -59.74 -30.88 50.94
CA GLN A 744 -59.34 -32.11 50.25
C GLN A 744 -59.73 -32.10 48.77
N ASP A 745 -60.99 -31.76 48.46
CA ASP A 745 -61.55 -31.79 47.11
C ASP A 745 -60.86 -30.75 46.21
N LEU A 746 -60.57 -29.56 46.73
CA LEU A 746 -59.92 -28.47 45.99
C LEU A 746 -58.39 -28.47 46.12
N ARG A 747 -57.83 -29.40 46.90
CA ARG A 747 -56.38 -29.53 47.15
C ARG A 747 -55.75 -28.20 47.60
N ILE A 748 -56.39 -27.55 48.56
CA ILE A 748 -55.98 -26.22 49.05
C ILE A 748 -54.61 -26.32 49.73
N ASP A 749 -53.68 -25.44 49.35
CA ASP A 749 -52.35 -25.36 49.95
C ASP A 749 -52.41 -24.67 51.32
N LEU A 750 -52.23 -25.47 52.39
CA LEU A 750 -52.32 -25.01 53.77
C LEU A 750 -51.08 -24.22 54.25
N ASN A 751 -50.08 -24.01 53.39
CA ASN A 751 -48.92 -23.17 53.71
C ASN A 751 -49.25 -21.66 53.68
N TYR A 752 -50.42 -21.28 53.16
CA TYR A 752 -50.84 -19.89 53.00
C TYR A 752 -52.14 -19.61 53.77
N LYS A 753 -52.29 -18.38 54.25
CA LYS A 753 -53.49 -17.92 54.96
C LYS A 753 -54.73 -18.11 54.09
N LEU A 754 -55.82 -18.57 54.70
CA LEU A 754 -57.07 -18.86 54.01
C LEU A 754 -58.09 -17.81 54.39
N LYS A 755 -58.56 -17.02 53.42
CA LYS A 755 -59.78 -16.25 53.61
C LYS A 755 -60.95 -17.20 53.39
N ILE A 756 -61.90 -17.21 54.32
CA ILE A 756 -63.11 -18.03 54.26
C ILE A 756 -64.32 -17.14 54.51
N LYS A 757 -65.44 -17.47 53.86
CA LYS A 757 -66.72 -16.84 54.13
C LYS A 757 -67.63 -17.83 54.86
N ILE A 758 -68.12 -17.43 56.03
CA ILE A 758 -69.01 -18.27 56.84
C ILE A 758 -70.42 -18.14 56.28
N ASP A 759 -70.98 -19.23 55.77
CA ASP A 759 -72.35 -19.25 55.25
C ASP A 759 -73.18 -20.36 55.92
N LYS A 760 -74.47 -20.13 56.17
CA LYS A 760 -75.35 -21.14 56.78
C LYS A 760 -76.33 -21.68 55.75
N LEU A 761 -76.17 -22.96 55.40
CA LEU A 761 -77.20 -23.68 54.66
C LEU A 761 -78.40 -23.96 55.57
N LYS A 762 -79.57 -23.42 55.21
CA LYS A 762 -80.87 -23.85 55.77
C LYS A 762 -81.16 -25.29 55.31
N THR A 763 -81.57 -26.10 56.28
CA THR A 763 -81.68 -27.56 56.26
C THR A 763 -82.43 -28.16 55.06
N THR A 764 -82.08 -29.40 54.71
CA THR A 764 -83.05 -30.34 54.15
C THR A 764 -84.07 -30.79 55.21
N PRO A 765 -85.35 -31.05 54.84
CA PRO A 765 -86.48 -31.04 55.78
C PRO A 765 -86.55 -32.18 56.82
N SER A 766 -85.58 -33.09 56.90
CA SER A 766 -85.79 -34.37 57.60
C SER A 766 -85.08 -34.55 58.95
N LYS A 767 -84.25 -33.62 59.44
CA LYS A 767 -83.69 -33.68 60.82
C LYS A 767 -83.45 -32.28 61.38
N ASN A 768 -84.20 -31.88 62.42
CA ASN A 768 -84.01 -30.66 63.22
C ASN A 768 -82.66 -30.63 63.96
N LYS A 769 -81.54 -30.58 63.22
CA LYS A 769 -80.22 -30.22 63.74
C LYS A 769 -79.60 -29.25 62.75
N GLU A 770 -79.56 -27.97 63.10
CA GLU A 770 -78.72 -27.00 62.41
C GLU A 770 -77.28 -27.50 62.41
N ARG A 771 -76.69 -27.67 61.22
CA ARG A 771 -75.27 -27.90 61.05
C ARG A 771 -74.80 -27.14 59.82
N SER A 772 -74.04 -26.08 60.07
CA SER A 772 -73.61 -25.11 59.06
C SER A 772 -72.13 -25.25 58.70
N VAL A 773 -71.81 -24.78 57.48
CA VAL A 773 -70.68 -23.92 57.03
C VAL A 773 -70.08 -24.42 55.71
N PHE A 774 -70.18 -23.60 54.65
CA PHE A 774 -69.39 -23.66 53.39
C PHE A 774 -68.09 -22.86 53.55
N CYS A 775 -66.97 -23.27 52.93
CA CYS A 775 -65.71 -22.51 52.99
C CYS A 775 -64.82 -22.69 51.75
N VAL A 776 -64.83 -21.69 50.86
CA VAL A 776 -63.61 -21.04 50.32
C VAL A 776 -63.90 -19.56 50.18
#